data_AF-A0A441H9A2-F1
#
_entry.id   AF-A0A441H9A2-F1
#
_cell.length_a   1.000
_cell.length_b   1.000
_cell.length_c   1.000
_cell.angle_alpha   90.00
_cell.angle_beta   90.00
_cell.angle_gamma   90.00
#
_symmetry.space_group_name_H-M   'P 1'
#
loop_
_entity.id
_entity.type
_entity.pdbx_description
1 polymer ?
#
loop_
_entity_poly.entity_id
_entity_poly.type
_entity_poly.pdbx_seq_one_letter_code
_entity_poly.pdbx_strand_id
1 'polypeptide(L)'
;MLTPFDVIDGASVPARPGLYVLGCYDSRITFYSQQIRALSLAYALFEQGHLPANARIAVVGAGAGGITLAAALAATGGFRIYLFERSDDLMPLQRGATRRRIDPHIYDWPKEDARHEYAELPLLDWRSGSATQVRDDVMREFAAVRAAVGARLEVLLRHDVRSVTPAGADYEIAFEREPNAAELAQGLDRGNGHMRVDIVIFAFGFGIEPPRPIPNTNTESYWSDAGVPGPEITGKARPRFFVSGNGDGGLIDLVAAASADFSHASTIQAIIGQPGIEELTERLRTIDAQAREADAAGAPFDFVAAYDAEIAADVARLGLVDEMVRRLRPGVQLTFQTRDPSLMSVKTATLNRLAVYLVIKACAQNGIAQFHHVVCGTVDSVEPPAGHGRPDYLLECAGNQIPADKVIVRRGPDRQSVRHPFTNVLDGFEAHHAAWLARLAAETLVPTLSDAARAHFQRLSTEHALPMPRYMEAEMAQHVPIRIQLQRNGAQVRWTGDVAPAAAATIWSTQAREAHIISLATPPELGALAHAIARLAIHADRALLVANVPAWRAFLIRLSIESNHAEDLRLPTLRALGADGAILNPVLMPVDAASTELNDAMDQWVLAAIDVHLQAYFATGADPGRKIQFRTEAALRASMRDIWAEWRASFNGAPALLARFLRLILCALDDDDSEDEARVLVGPLKLKGLIRATTVALAVASGWRAMTPHGTRPGNLSRAFADQIHTGHACAADMINGESMALSAAKFMWRTNFVVLPMVHKPTEFSALSDTSLAKIEDGIPRLTEVDDRLNVVLTVNDAFVGAVGAGADALTALLMQAQEFHFSRMNKAIERAVIA
;
A
#
# COMPACT_ATOMS: atom_id res chain seq x y z
N MET A 1 -13.01 -33.95 6.55
CA MET A 1 -12.84 -33.31 5.22
C MET A 1 -13.54 -34.20 4.22
N LEU A 2 -14.30 -33.63 3.29
CA LEU A 2 -15.14 -34.40 2.37
C LEU A 2 -14.30 -35.36 1.52
N THR A 3 -14.73 -36.62 1.46
CA THR A 3 -14.14 -37.59 0.53
C THR A 3 -14.62 -37.32 -0.90
N PRO A 4 -13.94 -37.83 -1.96
CA PRO A 4 -14.44 -37.75 -3.33
C PRO A 4 -15.88 -38.27 -3.47
N PHE A 5 -16.22 -39.33 -2.74
CA PHE A 5 -17.58 -39.86 -2.70
C PHE A 5 -18.57 -38.84 -2.12
N ASP A 6 -18.25 -38.22 -0.97
CA ASP A 6 -19.13 -37.22 -0.35
C ASP A 6 -19.36 -36.01 -1.25
N VAL A 7 -18.34 -35.57 -2.00
CA VAL A 7 -18.45 -34.47 -2.96
C VAL A 7 -19.39 -34.83 -4.11
N ILE A 8 -19.27 -36.03 -4.67
CA ILE A 8 -20.16 -36.50 -5.74
C ILE A 8 -21.59 -36.66 -5.22
N ASP A 9 -21.77 -37.28 -4.05
CA ASP A 9 -23.08 -37.48 -3.43
C ASP A 9 -23.82 -36.15 -3.23
N GLY A 10 -23.12 -35.12 -2.74
CA GLY A 10 -23.70 -33.79 -2.53
C GLY A 10 -24.05 -33.03 -3.82
N ALA A 11 -23.37 -33.34 -4.94
CA ALA A 11 -23.57 -32.69 -6.23
C ALA A 11 -24.50 -33.46 -7.18
N SER A 12 -24.68 -34.76 -6.97
CA SER A 12 -25.44 -35.64 -7.88
C SER A 12 -26.94 -35.44 -7.77
N VAL A 13 -27.64 -35.58 -8.89
CA VAL A 13 -29.10 -35.74 -8.88
C VAL A 13 -29.43 -37.23 -8.91
N PRO A 14 -30.02 -37.82 -7.84
CA PRO A 14 -30.11 -39.28 -7.67
C PRO A 14 -30.74 -40.04 -8.84
N ALA A 15 -31.75 -39.47 -9.50
CA ALA A 15 -32.46 -40.08 -10.62
C ALA A 15 -31.86 -39.76 -12.01
N ARG A 16 -30.75 -39.02 -12.06
CA ARG A 16 -30.18 -38.47 -13.30
C ARG A 16 -28.66 -38.69 -13.36
N PRO A 17 -28.19 -39.90 -13.74
CA PRO A 17 -26.77 -40.16 -13.92
C PRO A 17 -26.12 -39.17 -14.89
N GLY A 18 -24.92 -38.67 -14.58
CA GLY A 18 -24.24 -37.68 -15.42
C GLY A 18 -24.77 -36.25 -15.29
N LEU A 19 -25.69 -35.98 -14.34
CA LEU A 19 -26.17 -34.63 -14.05
C LEU A 19 -25.78 -34.20 -12.63
N TYR A 20 -25.07 -33.08 -12.55
CA TYR A 20 -24.50 -32.55 -11.32
C TYR A 20 -24.87 -31.08 -11.10
N VAL A 21 -24.90 -30.66 -9.84
CA VAL A 21 -25.22 -29.30 -9.41
C VAL A 21 -24.07 -28.75 -8.58
N LEU A 22 -23.58 -27.57 -8.95
CA LEU A 22 -22.49 -26.88 -8.27
C LEU A 22 -23.03 -25.63 -7.56
N GLY A 23 -23.04 -25.65 -6.23
CA GLY A 23 -23.13 -24.44 -5.42
C GLY A 23 -24.53 -23.84 -5.25
N CYS A 24 -25.46 -23.98 -6.20
CA CYS A 24 -26.66 -23.14 -6.25
C CYS A 24 -27.70 -23.42 -5.15
N TYR A 25 -27.52 -24.46 -4.33
CA TYR A 25 -28.33 -24.77 -3.15
C TYR A 25 -27.61 -24.48 -1.83
N ASP A 26 -26.32 -24.12 -1.87
CA ASP A 26 -25.54 -23.80 -0.68
C ASP A 26 -25.93 -22.45 -0.04
N SER A 27 -25.63 -22.35 1.26
CA SER A 27 -25.80 -21.13 2.07
C SER A 27 -24.57 -20.22 2.01
N ARG A 28 -23.35 -20.79 2.06
CA ARG A 28 -22.09 -20.03 1.98
C ARG A 28 -21.64 -19.84 0.54
N ILE A 29 -21.77 -18.61 0.04
CA ILE A 29 -21.65 -18.28 -1.39
C ILE A 29 -20.44 -17.38 -1.72
N THR A 30 -19.38 -17.39 -0.89
CA THR A 30 -18.18 -16.58 -1.14
C THR A 30 -17.51 -16.99 -2.45
N PHE A 31 -16.74 -16.06 -3.04
CA PHE A 31 -16.03 -16.31 -4.28
C PHE A 31 -15.09 -17.52 -4.17
N TYR A 32 -14.28 -17.55 -3.11
CA TYR A 32 -13.36 -18.64 -2.80
C TYR A 32 -14.08 -19.98 -2.60
N SER A 33 -15.20 -20.02 -1.85
CA SER A 33 -15.91 -21.29 -1.61
C SER A 33 -16.52 -21.88 -2.89
N GLN A 34 -16.92 -21.04 -3.85
CA GLN A 34 -17.39 -21.50 -5.16
C GLN A 34 -16.26 -22.15 -5.97
N GLN A 35 -15.04 -21.62 -5.94
CA GLN A 35 -13.89 -22.21 -6.63
C GLN A 35 -13.44 -23.52 -5.96
N ILE A 36 -13.42 -23.58 -4.63
CA ILE A 36 -13.08 -24.82 -3.92
C ILE A 36 -14.06 -25.94 -4.26
N ARG A 37 -15.38 -25.68 -4.22
CA ARG A 37 -16.38 -26.68 -4.62
C ARG A 37 -16.18 -27.14 -6.06
N ALA A 38 -15.83 -26.22 -6.96
CA ALA A 38 -15.58 -26.54 -8.36
C ALA A 38 -14.37 -27.46 -8.55
N LEU A 39 -13.23 -27.13 -7.93
CA LEU A 39 -12.02 -27.96 -7.96
C LEU A 39 -12.26 -29.32 -7.32
N SER A 40 -12.93 -29.36 -6.16
CA SER A 40 -13.27 -30.60 -5.47
C SER A 40 -14.16 -31.50 -6.32
N LEU A 41 -15.18 -30.94 -6.99
CA LEU A 41 -16.08 -31.72 -7.86
C LEU A 41 -15.34 -32.23 -9.10
N ALA A 42 -14.56 -31.40 -9.79
CA ALA A 42 -13.77 -31.85 -10.94
C ALA A 42 -12.83 -33.00 -10.57
N TYR A 43 -12.09 -32.86 -9.47
CA TYR A 43 -11.20 -33.91 -8.98
C TYR A 43 -11.98 -35.18 -8.61
N ALA A 44 -13.09 -35.06 -7.88
CA ALA A 44 -13.86 -36.21 -7.45
C ALA A 44 -14.42 -37.01 -8.64
N LEU A 45 -14.97 -36.33 -9.64
CA LEU A 45 -15.50 -36.97 -10.86
C LEU A 45 -14.40 -37.73 -11.62
N PHE A 46 -13.20 -37.16 -11.71
CA PHE A 46 -12.04 -37.81 -12.32
C PHE A 46 -11.59 -39.03 -11.50
N GLU A 47 -11.32 -38.84 -10.21
CA GLU A 47 -10.75 -39.86 -9.33
C GLU A 47 -11.66 -41.08 -9.17
N GLN A 48 -12.98 -40.87 -9.16
CA GLN A 48 -13.98 -41.93 -9.02
C GLN A 48 -14.42 -42.51 -10.38
N GLY A 49 -13.83 -42.08 -11.50
CA GLY A 49 -14.13 -42.63 -12.83
C GLY A 49 -15.52 -42.29 -13.38
N HIS A 50 -16.12 -41.19 -12.95
CA HIS A 50 -17.43 -40.73 -13.43
C HIS A 50 -17.39 -39.97 -14.76
N LEU A 51 -16.20 -39.83 -15.36
CA LEU A 51 -15.99 -39.14 -16.62
C LEU A 51 -15.67 -40.16 -17.74
N PRO A 52 -16.64 -40.50 -18.61
CA PRO A 52 -16.41 -41.39 -19.74
C PRO A 52 -15.34 -40.83 -20.69
N ALA A 53 -14.57 -41.70 -21.32
CA ALA A 53 -13.57 -41.28 -22.31
C ALA A 53 -14.20 -40.47 -23.44
N ASN A 54 -13.62 -39.30 -23.76
CA ASN A 54 -14.11 -38.35 -24.77
C ASN A 54 -15.52 -37.77 -24.48
N ALA A 55 -15.98 -37.80 -23.23
CA ALA A 55 -17.25 -37.20 -22.85
C ALA A 55 -17.34 -35.72 -23.26
N ARG A 56 -18.50 -35.34 -23.78
CA ARG A 56 -18.95 -33.97 -23.97
C ARG A 56 -19.65 -33.54 -22.69
N ILE A 57 -19.12 -32.49 -22.07
CA ILE A 57 -19.56 -32.01 -20.77
C ILE A 57 -20.05 -30.58 -20.97
N ALA A 58 -21.31 -30.32 -20.64
CA ALA A 58 -21.83 -28.97 -20.58
C ALA A 58 -21.73 -28.42 -19.16
N VAL A 59 -21.10 -27.26 -19.02
CA VAL A 59 -21.11 -26.46 -17.79
C VAL A 59 -22.01 -25.25 -18.02
N VAL A 60 -23.13 -25.18 -17.31
CA VAL A 60 -24.13 -24.12 -17.49
C VAL A 60 -23.92 -23.02 -16.46
N GLY A 61 -23.41 -21.87 -16.88
CA GLY A 61 -23.13 -20.69 -16.07
C GLY A 61 -21.64 -20.42 -15.90
N ALA A 62 -21.18 -19.20 -16.23
CA ALA A 62 -19.78 -18.82 -16.17
C ALA A 62 -19.47 -17.78 -15.08
N GLY A 63 -20.01 -18.02 -13.87
CA GLY A 63 -19.51 -17.39 -12.65
C GLY A 63 -18.23 -18.06 -12.13
N ALA A 64 -17.73 -17.63 -10.97
CA ALA A 64 -16.47 -18.11 -10.37
C ALA A 64 -16.38 -19.65 -10.30
N GLY A 65 -17.45 -20.32 -9.85
CA GLY A 65 -17.50 -21.78 -9.79
C GLY A 65 -17.48 -22.45 -11.17
N GLY A 66 -18.29 -21.96 -12.11
CA GLY A 66 -18.42 -22.55 -13.45
C GLY A 66 -17.15 -22.45 -14.30
N ILE A 67 -16.49 -21.28 -14.30
CA ILE A 67 -15.21 -21.13 -15.01
C ILE A 67 -14.12 -22.02 -14.40
N THR A 68 -14.12 -22.17 -13.08
CA THR A 68 -13.14 -22.98 -12.36
C THR A 68 -13.33 -24.45 -12.65
N LEU A 69 -14.58 -24.91 -12.64
CA LEU A 69 -14.93 -26.29 -12.97
C LEU A 69 -14.55 -26.61 -14.42
N ALA A 70 -14.89 -25.72 -15.36
CA ALA A 70 -14.60 -25.91 -16.78
C ALA A 70 -13.08 -25.93 -17.05
N ALA A 71 -12.32 -25.03 -16.41
CA ALA A 71 -10.86 -25.01 -16.49
C ALA A 71 -10.24 -26.30 -15.92
N ALA A 72 -10.68 -26.72 -14.73
CA ALA A 72 -10.19 -27.92 -14.06
C ALA A 72 -10.43 -29.18 -14.90
N LEU A 73 -11.66 -29.41 -15.38
CA LEU A 73 -12.00 -30.56 -16.22
C LEU A 73 -11.24 -30.54 -17.55
N ALA A 74 -11.07 -29.37 -18.17
CA ALA A 74 -10.34 -29.24 -19.43
C ALA A 74 -8.83 -29.51 -19.27
N ALA A 75 -8.25 -29.09 -18.13
CA ALA A 75 -6.85 -29.33 -17.78
C ALA A 75 -6.58 -30.80 -17.49
N THR A 76 -7.49 -31.52 -16.82
CA THR A 76 -7.40 -32.97 -16.60
C THR A 76 -7.32 -33.74 -17.92
N GLY A 77 -8.00 -33.26 -18.97
CA GLY A 77 -7.88 -33.80 -20.33
C GLY A 77 -8.74 -35.03 -20.60
N GLY A 78 -8.88 -35.40 -21.88
CA GLY A 78 -9.71 -36.54 -22.31
C GLY A 78 -11.20 -36.24 -22.52
N PHE A 79 -11.62 -34.97 -22.41
CA PHE A 79 -13.03 -34.54 -22.53
C PHE A 79 -13.18 -33.29 -23.41
N ARG A 80 -14.41 -33.02 -23.87
CA ARG A 80 -14.82 -31.79 -24.54
C ARG A 80 -15.75 -31.00 -23.63
N ILE A 81 -15.36 -29.78 -23.27
CA ILE A 81 -16.09 -28.94 -22.33
C ILE A 81 -16.76 -27.79 -23.08
N TYR A 82 -18.06 -27.63 -22.87
CA TYR A 82 -18.87 -26.53 -23.38
C TYR A 82 -19.32 -25.67 -22.21
N LEU A 83 -18.71 -24.48 -22.05
CA LEU A 83 -19.07 -23.53 -21.00
C LEU A 83 -20.10 -22.53 -21.55
N PHE A 84 -21.34 -22.63 -21.09
CA PHE A 84 -22.43 -21.74 -21.48
C PHE A 84 -22.50 -20.52 -20.57
N GLU A 85 -22.59 -19.33 -21.17
CA GLU A 85 -22.86 -18.07 -20.48
C GLU A 85 -23.87 -17.24 -21.28
N ARG A 86 -24.93 -16.81 -20.61
CA ARG A 86 -25.98 -15.99 -21.24
C ARG A 86 -25.52 -14.56 -21.55
N SER A 87 -24.52 -14.07 -20.82
CA SER A 87 -23.95 -12.74 -20.99
C SER A 87 -22.93 -12.71 -22.13
N ASP A 88 -22.57 -11.51 -22.57
CA ASP A 88 -21.54 -11.30 -23.59
C ASP A 88 -20.10 -11.39 -23.06
N ASP A 89 -19.95 -11.62 -21.76
CA ASP A 89 -18.67 -11.70 -21.04
C ASP A 89 -18.75 -12.69 -19.87
N LEU A 90 -17.59 -13.21 -19.45
CA LEU A 90 -17.48 -14.11 -18.31
C LEU A 90 -17.44 -13.32 -17.00
N MET A 91 -18.03 -13.89 -15.94
CA MET A 91 -18.12 -13.27 -14.61
C MET A 91 -18.59 -11.80 -14.64
N PRO A 92 -19.76 -11.51 -15.23
CA PRO A 92 -20.19 -10.13 -15.51
C PRO A 92 -20.42 -9.30 -14.25
N LEU A 93 -20.83 -9.91 -13.13
CA LEU A 93 -21.19 -9.20 -11.91
C LEU A 93 -20.01 -8.46 -11.26
N GLN A 94 -18.82 -9.06 -11.26
CA GLN A 94 -17.65 -8.48 -10.59
C GLN A 94 -16.93 -7.42 -11.47
N ARG A 95 -17.28 -7.29 -12.75
CA ARG A 95 -16.56 -6.46 -13.73
C ARG A 95 -16.46 -5.00 -13.31
N GLY A 96 -17.55 -4.40 -12.83
CA GLY A 96 -17.63 -2.98 -12.44
C GLY A 96 -17.58 -2.71 -10.94
N ALA A 97 -17.24 -3.71 -10.12
CA ALA A 97 -17.38 -3.66 -8.67
C ALA A 97 -16.04 -3.26 -7.99
N THR A 98 -15.66 -1.99 -8.05
CA THR A 98 -14.37 -1.54 -7.51
C THR A 98 -14.38 -1.27 -6.00
N ARG A 99 -15.54 -0.94 -5.43
CA ARG A 99 -15.71 -0.59 -4.01
C ARG A 99 -15.98 -1.80 -3.11
N ARG A 100 -16.19 -2.98 -3.70
CA ARG A 100 -16.35 -4.25 -2.99
C ARG A 100 -15.03 -5.00 -2.98
N ARG A 101 -14.53 -5.30 -1.78
CA ARG A 101 -13.38 -6.19 -1.59
C ARG A 101 -13.82 -7.65 -1.59
N ILE A 102 -13.05 -8.52 -2.23
CA ILE A 102 -13.15 -9.97 -2.12
C ILE A 102 -11.89 -10.46 -1.40
N ASP A 103 -12.10 -11.18 -0.31
CA ASP A 103 -11.05 -11.81 0.49
C ASP A 103 -11.31 -13.32 0.53
N PRO A 104 -10.26 -14.16 0.44
CA PRO A 104 -10.43 -15.61 0.38
C PRO A 104 -10.87 -16.19 1.72
N HIS A 105 -10.26 -15.73 2.82
CA HIS A 105 -10.38 -16.36 4.15
C HIS A 105 -11.02 -15.46 5.22
N ILE A 106 -11.28 -14.17 4.94
CA ILE A 106 -11.73 -13.22 5.99
C ILE A 106 -13.07 -13.57 6.63
N TYR A 107 -13.94 -14.27 5.89
CA TYR A 107 -15.23 -14.73 6.39
C TYR A 107 -15.09 -15.81 7.49
N ASP A 108 -13.90 -16.39 7.65
CA ASP A 108 -13.58 -17.34 8.72
C ASP A 108 -12.93 -16.69 9.95
N TRP A 109 -12.77 -15.37 9.97
CA TRP A 109 -12.31 -14.67 11.16
C TRP A 109 -13.27 -14.96 12.33
N PRO A 110 -12.78 -15.33 13.52
CA PRO A 110 -11.42 -15.12 14.04
C PRO A 110 -10.51 -16.37 14.01
N LYS A 111 -10.54 -17.20 12.96
CA LYS A 111 -9.49 -18.20 12.74
C LYS A 111 -8.14 -17.52 12.45
N GLU A 112 -7.05 -18.18 12.82
CA GLU A 112 -5.68 -17.65 12.73
C GLU A 112 -5.32 -17.24 11.29
N ASP A 113 -5.59 -18.13 10.32
CA ASP A 113 -5.30 -17.89 8.91
C ASP A 113 -6.35 -17.05 8.18
N ALA A 114 -7.39 -16.56 8.87
CA ALA A 114 -8.46 -15.78 8.23
C ALA A 114 -7.96 -14.46 7.62
N ARG A 115 -6.80 -13.98 8.07
CA ARG A 115 -6.15 -12.76 7.56
C ARG A 115 -5.28 -13.00 6.33
N HIS A 116 -5.10 -14.26 5.92
CA HIS A 116 -4.25 -14.58 4.78
C HIS A 116 -4.84 -14.00 3.49
N GLU A 117 -4.03 -13.23 2.77
CA GLU A 117 -4.50 -12.48 1.60
C GLU A 117 -4.50 -13.30 0.31
N TYR A 118 -3.75 -14.40 0.26
CA TYR A 118 -3.68 -15.27 -0.93
C TYR A 118 -4.73 -16.38 -0.85
N ALA A 119 -5.41 -16.63 -1.97
CA ALA A 119 -6.34 -17.75 -2.09
C ALA A 119 -5.59 -19.10 -2.11
N GLU A 120 -4.37 -19.13 -2.64
CA GLU A 120 -3.49 -20.32 -2.72
C GLU A 120 -4.16 -21.50 -3.46
N LEU A 121 -4.94 -21.17 -4.49
CA LEU A 121 -5.58 -22.17 -5.33
C LEU A 121 -4.56 -22.76 -6.34
N PRO A 122 -4.64 -24.06 -6.65
CA PRO A 122 -3.72 -24.68 -7.60
C PRO A 122 -4.01 -24.29 -9.06
N LEU A 123 -5.17 -23.69 -9.33
CA LEU A 123 -5.62 -23.17 -10.61
C LEU A 123 -6.52 -21.95 -10.37
N LEU A 124 -6.41 -20.93 -11.20
CA LEU A 124 -7.22 -19.70 -11.12
C LEU A 124 -7.05 -18.99 -9.78
N ASP A 125 -5.80 -18.84 -9.37
CA ASP A 125 -5.43 -18.23 -8.10
C ASP A 125 -5.50 -16.70 -8.16
N TRP A 126 -5.54 -16.08 -6.98
CA TRP A 126 -5.65 -14.64 -6.83
C TRP A 126 -5.28 -14.20 -5.42
N ARG A 127 -5.01 -12.90 -5.29
CA ARG A 127 -4.82 -12.20 -4.01
C ARG A 127 -6.04 -11.33 -3.72
N SER A 128 -6.40 -11.23 -2.45
CA SER A 128 -7.40 -10.31 -1.94
C SER A 128 -7.25 -8.90 -2.54
N GLY A 129 -8.37 -8.34 -2.99
CA GLY A 129 -8.42 -7.09 -3.73
C GLY A 129 -9.85 -6.64 -4.00
N SER A 130 -10.04 -5.61 -4.83
CA SER A 130 -11.38 -5.27 -5.31
C SER A 130 -11.96 -6.43 -6.13
N ALA A 131 -13.29 -6.53 -6.21
CA ALA A 131 -13.94 -7.57 -6.98
C ALA A 131 -13.54 -7.54 -8.46
N THR A 132 -13.32 -6.34 -9.03
CA THR A 132 -12.74 -6.17 -10.36
C THR A 132 -11.32 -6.74 -10.46
N GLN A 133 -10.42 -6.43 -9.52
CA GLN A 133 -9.05 -6.94 -9.53
C GLN A 133 -9.00 -8.47 -9.42
N VAL A 134 -9.77 -9.05 -8.49
CA VAL A 134 -9.85 -10.50 -8.31
C VAL A 134 -10.40 -11.19 -9.56
N ARG A 135 -11.44 -10.61 -10.18
CA ARG A 135 -11.94 -11.09 -11.47
C ARG A 135 -10.84 -11.06 -12.54
N ASP A 136 -10.14 -9.95 -12.69
CA ASP A 136 -9.11 -9.81 -13.73
C ASP A 136 -7.96 -10.82 -13.57
N ASP A 137 -7.57 -11.11 -12.33
CA ASP A 137 -6.56 -12.14 -12.04
C ASP A 137 -7.03 -13.53 -12.43
N VAL A 138 -8.24 -13.91 -12.01
CA VAL A 138 -8.85 -15.19 -12.37
C VAL A 138 -9.05 -15.32 -13.88
N MET A 139 -9.49 -14.25 -14.55
CA MET A 139 -9.71 -14.24 -15.99
C MET A 139 -8.40 -14.36 -16.80
N ARG A 140 -7.29 -13.80 -16.31
CA ARG A 140 -5.96 -14.00 -16.92
C ARG A 140 -5.56 -15.47 -16.87
N GLU A 141 -5.68 -16.10 -15.71
CA GLU A 141 -5.33 -17.53 -15.57
C GLU A 141 -6.28 -18.43 -16.37
N PHE A 142 -7.57 -18.11 -16.41
CA PHE A 142 -8.54 -18.84 -17.23
C PHE A 142 -8.19 -18.76 -18.72
N ALA A 143 -7.78 -17.59 -19.20
CA ALA A 143 -7.30 -17.43 -20.56
C ALA A 143 -6.04 -18.27 -20.85
N ALA A 144 -5.12 -18.37 -19.89
CA ALA A 144 -3.93 -19.21 -20.00
C ALA A 144 -4.27 -20.70 -20.07
N VAL A 145 -5.18 -21.18 -19.20
CA VAL A 145 -5.69 -22.56 -19.26
C VAL A 145 -6.33 -22.82 -20.63
N ARG A 146 -7.22 -21.93 -21.09
CA ARG A 146 -7.90 -22.08 -22.39
C ARG A 146 -6.91 -22.13 -23.55
N ALA A 147 -5.84 -21.33 -23.51
CA ALA A 147 -4.78 -21.37 -24.51
C ALA A 147 -4.02 -22.72 -24.48
N ALA A 148 -3.69 -23.23 -23.30
CA ALA A 148 -2.98 -24.50 -23.15
C ALA A 148 -3.84 -25.72 -23.57
N VAL A 149 -5.14 -25.71 -23.27
CA VAL A 149 -6.03 -26.83 -23.60
C VAL A 149 -6.65 -26.75 -25.00
N GLY A 150 -6.58 -25.59 -25.64
CA GLY A 150 -7.09 -25.34 -26.98
C GLY A 150 -8.58 -25.65 -27.14
N ALA A 151 -8.94 -26.30 -28.24
CA ALA A 151 -10.33 -26.61 -28.60
C ALA A 151 -11.03 -27.60 -27.63
N ARG A 152 -10.38 -28.08 -26.57
CA ARG A 152 -11.04 -28.90 -25.54
C ARG A 152 -12.00 -28.08 -24.67
N LEU A 153 -11.78 -26.77 -24.56
CA LEU A 153 -12.64 -25.86 -23.80
C LEU A 153 -13.25 -24.83 -24.74
N GLU A 154 -14.53 -24.99 -25.04
CA GLU A 154 -15.31 -24.06 -25.85
C GLU A 154 -16.16 -23.15 -24.95
N VAL A 155 -16.05 -21.84 -25.14
CA VAL A 155 -16.79 -20.84 -24.38
C VAL A 155 -17.92 -20.28 -25.26
N LEU A 156 -19.15 -20.54 -24.86
CA LEU A 156 -20.37 -20.18 -25.57
C LEU A 156 -21.02 -18.98 -24.88
N LEU A 157 -20.53 -17.78 -25.21
CA LEU A 157 -21.08 -16.50 -24.75
C LEU A 157 -22.40 -16.17 -25.45
N ARG A 158 -23.27 -15.41 -24.80
CA ARG A 158 -24.61 -15.06 -25.28
C ARG A 158 -25.52 -16.28 -25.53
N HIS A 159 -25.23 -17.42 -24.91
CA HIS A 159 -26.04 -18.62 -25.01
C HIS A 159 -26.82 -18.83 -23.70
N ASP A 160 -28.11 -18.51 -23.73
CA ASP A 160 -29.02 -18.68 -22.62
C ASP A 160 -29.66 -20.07 -22.68
N VAL A 161 -29.23 -20.97 -21.81
CA VAL A 161 -29.76 -22.34 -21.75
C VAL A 161 -31.19 -22.31 -21.21
N ARG A 162 -32.15 -22.68 -22.06
CA ARG A 162 -33.59 -22.64 -21.76
C ARG A 162 -34.12 -23.92 -21.16
N SER A 163 -33.55 -25.07 -21.49
CA SER A 163 -33.94 -26.36 -20.91
C SER A 163 -32.85 -27.41 -21.09
N VAL A 164 -32.92 -28.44 -20.24
CA VAL A 164 -32.13 -29.67 -20.34
C VAL A 164 -33.11 -30.84 -20.27
N THR A 165 -33.06 -31.74 -21.23
CA THR A 165 -33.92 -32.93 -21.28
C THR A 165 -33.08 -34.21 -21.38
N PRO A 166 -33.45 -35.28 -20.66
CA PRO A 166 -32.82 -36.58 -20.84
C PRO A 166 -33.07 -37.12 -22.26
N ALA A 167 -32.03 -37.67 -22.88
CA ALA A 167 -32.06 -38.23 -24.24
C ALA A 167 -31.35 -39.59 -24.27
N GLY A 168 -31.95 -40.61 -23.63
CA GLY A 168 -31.32 -41.92 -23.46
C GLY A 168 -30.31 -41.89 -22.31
N ALA A 169 -29.05 -42.21 -22.59
CA ALA A 169 -27.93 -42.05 -21.65
C ALA A 169 -27.33 -40.63 -21.64
N ASP A 170 -27.72 -39.81 -22.62
CA ASP A 170 -27.20 -38.47 -22.86
C ASP A 170 -28.23 -37.40 -22.40
N TYR A 171 -27.85 -36.13 -22.55
CA TYR A 171 -28.71 -34.98 -22.36
C TYR A 171 -28.78 -34.11 -23.62
N GLU A 172 -29.97 -33.58 -23.91
CA GLU A 172 -30.16 -32.55 -24.91
C GLU A 172 -30.34 -31.19 -24.23
N ILE A 173 -29.55 -30.22 -24.67
CA ILE A 173 -29.53 -28.84 -24.17
C ILE A 173 -30.17 -27.96 -25.23
N ALA A 174 -31.25 -27.28 -24.89
CA ALA A 174 -31.84 -26.24 -25.73
C ALA A 174 -31.40 -24.86 -25.23
N PHE A 175 -30.94 -24.01 -26.13
CA PHE A 175 -30.48 -22.66 -25.80
C PHE A 175 -30.93 -21.61 -26.82
N GLU A 176 -31.08 -20.39 -26.34
CA GLU A 176 -31.24 -19.19 -27.17
C GLU A 176 -29.89 -18.47 -27.27
N ARG A 177 -29.54 -18.01 -28.48
CA ARG A 177 -28.31 -17.25 -28.74
C ARG A 177 -28.65 -15.83 -29.14
N GLU A 178 -28.16 -14.87 -28.36
CA GLU A 178 -28.22 -13.46 -28.73
C GLU A 178 -27.10 -13.09 -29.74
N PRO A 179 -27.42 -12.33 -30.80
CA PRO A 179 -26.42 -11.84 -31.73
C PRO A 179 -25.48 -10.84 -31.04
N ASN A 180 -24.21 -10.81 -31.45
CA ASN A 180 -23.30 -9.74 -31.05
C ASN A 180 -23.56 -8.44 -31.83
N ALA A 181 -22.93 -7.34 -31.42
CA ALA A 181 -23.13 -6.03 -32.06
C ALA A 181 -22.85 -6.02 -33.58
N ALA A 182 -21.86 -6.78 -34.05
CA ALA A 182 -21.54 -6.87 -35.48
C ALA A 182 -22.55 -7.75 -36.24
N GLU A 183 -23.08 -8.80 -35.61
CA GLU A 183 -24.15 -9.65 -36.16
C GLU A 183 -25.48 -8.89 -36.23
N LEU A 184 -25.80 -8.12 -35.19
CA LEU A 184 -26.98 -7.26 -35.16
C LEU A 184 -26.89 -6.18 -36.24
N ALA A 185 -25.71 -5.59 -36.45
CA ALA A 185 -25.47 -4.65 -37.54
C ALA A 185 -25.64 -5.28 -38.94
N GLN A 186 -25.55 -6.61 -39.05
CA GLN A 186 -25.82 -7.38 -40.27
C GLN A 186 -27.28 -7.86 -40.37
N GLY A 187 -28.15 -7.47 -39.42
CA GLY A 187 -29.56 -7.86 -39.40
C GLY A 187 -29.81 -9.30 -38.95
N LEU A 188 -28.84 -9.96 -38.30
CA LEU A 188 -29.05 -11.27 -37.69
C LEU A 188 -29.87 -11.13 -36.40
N ASP A 189 -30.90 -11.95 -36.26
CA ASP A 189 -31.78 -12.00 -35.08
C ASP A 189 -31.35 -13.12 -34.12
N ARG A 190 -32.03 -13.20 -32.97
CA ARG A 190 -31.87 -14.26 -31.97
C ARG A 190 -32.09 -15.63 -32.60
N GLY A 191 -31.16 -16.55 -32.33
CA GLY A 191 -31.21 -17.93 -32.82
C GLY A 191 -31.57 -18.94 -31.73
N ASN A 192 -32.29 -20.00 -32.09
CA ASN A 192 -32.49 -21.16 -31.23
C ASN A 192 -31.51 -22.28 -31.64
N GLY A 193 -30.96 -22.98 -30.66
CA GLY A 193 -30.02 -24.07 -30.88
C GLY A 193 -30.22 -25.24 -29.93
N HIS A 194 -29.72 -26.40 -30.34
CA HIS A 194 -29.71 -27.63 -29.55
C HIS A 194 -28.32 -28.27 -29.56
N MET A 195 -27.92 -28.86 -28.44
CA MET A 195 -26.66 -29.60 -28.32
C MET A 195 -26.87 -30.87 -27.50
N ARG A 196 -26.33 -32.00 -27.97
CA ARG A 196 -26.27 -33.25 -27.18
C ARG A 196 -24.96 -33.37 -26.45
N VAL A 197 -25.01 -33.74 -25.18
CA VAL A 197 -23.84 -33.94 -24.30
C VAL A 197 -24.03 -35.15 -23.40
N ASP A 198 -22.93 -35.71 -22.92
CA ASP A 198 -22.92 -36.91 -22.08
C ASP A 198 -23.12 -36.54 -20.59
N ILE A 199 -22.61 -35.37 -20.18
CA ILE A 199 -22.67 -34.87 -18.80
C ILE A 199 -23.15 -33.42 -18.78
N VAL A 200 -24.00 -33.07 -17.82
CA VAL A 200 -24.45 -31.69 -17.55
C VAL A 200 -24.07 -31.30 -16.12
N ILE A 201 -23.45 -30.13 -15.97
CA ILE A 201 -23.13 -29.56 -14.66
C ILE A 201 -23.73 -28.16 -14.56
N PHE A 202 -24.68 -28.00 -13.65
CA PHE A 202 -25.33 -26.72 -13.39
C PHE A 202 -24.47 -25.87 -12.45
N ALA A 203 -23.90 -24.79 -12.99
CA ALA A 203 -23.07 -23.81 -12.30
C ALA A 203 -23.61 -22.37 -12.44
N PHE A 204 -24.91 -22.21 -12.67
CA PHE A 204 -25.59 -20.93 -12.94
C PHE A 204 -25.73 -20.01 -11.71
N GLY A 205 -25.14 -20.40 -10.57
CA GLY A 205 -25.11 -19.60 -9.37
C GLY A 205 -26.49 -19.39 -8.74
N PHE A 206 -26.70 -18.21 -8.16
CA PHE A 206 -27.84 -17.95 -7.27
C PHE A 206 -28.87 -16.97 -7.84
N GLY A 207 -28.65 -16.47 -9.07
CA GLY A 207 -29.41 -15.35 -9.63
C GLY A 207 -28.88 -13.99 -9.18
N ILE A 208 -29.63 -12.93 -9.53
CA ILE A 208 -29.37 -11.54 -9.15
C ILE A 208 -30.49 -11.08 -8.21
N GLU A 209 -30.22 -10.11 -7.35
CA GLU A 209 -31.28 -9.50 -6.54
C GLU A 209 -32.34 -8.83 -7.43
N PRO A 210 -33.64 -8.95 -7.10
CA PRO A 210 -34.68 -8.18 -7.78
C PRO A 210 -34.36 -6.68 -7.68
N PRO A 211 -34.49 -5.91 -8.78
CA PRO A 211 -34.15 -4.47 -8.77
C PRO A 211 -35.12 -3.63 -7.92
N ARG A 212 -36.34 -4.14 -7.70
CA ARG A 212 -37.40 -3.49 -6.91
C ARG A 212 -38.03 -4.52 -5.95
N PRO A 213 -37.29 -4.97 -4.93
CA PRO A 213 -37.78 -5.98 -3.99
C PRO A 213 -38.84 -5.42 -3.03
N ILE A 214 -38.93 -4.09 -2.93
CA ILE A 214 -40.07 -3.37 -2.36
C ILE A 214 -40.64 -2.52 -3.51
N PRO A 215 -41.93 -2.66 -3.87
CA PRO A 215 -42.55 -1.86 -4.93
C PRO A 215 -42.33 -0.35 -4.73
N ASN A 216 -42.17 0.38 -5.83
CA ASN A 216 -41.92 1.83 -5.85
C ASN A 216 -40.63 2.30 -5.13
N THR A 217 -39.74 1.38 -4.80
CA THR A 217 -38.37 1.69 -4.34
C THR A 217 -37.35 1.23 -5.38
N ASN A 218 -36.17 1.84 -5.35
CA ASN A 218 -35.03 1.38 -6.13
C ASN A 218 -33.96 0.87 -5.17
N THR A 219 -33.40 -0.30 -5.47
CA THR A 219 -32.20 -0.78 -4.79
C THR A 219 -31.17 -1.20 -5.84
N GLU A 220 -29.97 -0.66 -5.71
CA GLU A 220 -28.85 -1.03 -6.57
C GLU A 220 -28.33 -2.42 -6.16
N SER A 221 -27.83 -3.19 -7.14
CA SER A 221 -27.26 -4.52 -6.87
C SER A 221 -26.08 -4.43 -5.90
N TYR A 222 -25.86 -5.50 -5.12
CA TYR A 222 -24.71 -5.63 -4.22
C TYR A 222 -23.37 -5.45 -4.97
N TRP A 223 -23.29 -5.95 -6.19
CA TRP A 223 -22.11 -5.89 -7.06
C TRP A 223 -21.98 -4.57 -7.84
N SER A 224 -22.87 -3.61 -7.62
CA SER A 224 -22.74 -2.28 -8.21
C SER A 224 -22.04 -1.33 -7.24
N ASP A 225 -21.11 -0.52 -7.72
CA ASP A 225 -20.49 0.56 -6.94
C ASP A 225 -21.52 1.63 -6.52
N ALA A 226 -22.62 1.78 -7.29
CA ALA A 226 -23.76 2.61 -6.92
C ALA A 226 -24.54 2.03 -5.72
N GLY A 227 -24.40 0.73 -5.46
CA GLY A 227 -24.98 0.05 -4.31
C GLY A 227 -24.25 0.28 -2.99
N VAL A 228 -23.07 0.93 -3.03
CA VAL A 228 -22.37 1.37 -1.82
C VAL A 228 -22.67 2.87 -1.61
N PRO A 229 -23.19 3.30 -0.45
CA PRO A 229 -23.44 4.72 -0.18
C PRO A 229 -22.19 5.59 -0.41
N GLY A 230 -22.34 6.71 -1.12
CA GLY A 230 -21.28 7.70 -1.34
C GLY A 230 -21.11 8.65 -0.16
N PRO A 231 -20.05 9.49 -0.13
CA PRO A 231 -19.77 10.36 1.01
C PRO A 231 -20.79 11.47 1.22
N GLU A 232 -21.49 11.90 0.16
CA GLU A 232 -22.56 12.89 0.23
C GLU A 232 -23.89 12.27 -0.16
N ILE A 233 -24.94 12.60 0.59
CA ILE A 233 -26.33 12.36 0.19
C ILE A 233 -26.92 13.72 -0.15
N THR A 234 -27.10 13.97 -1.44
CA THR A 234 -27.43 15.30 -2.00
C THR A 234 -28.56 15.98 -1.23
N GLY A 235 -28.26 17.13 -0.64
CA GLY A 235 -29.24 17.98 0.05
C GLY A 235 -29.71 17.47 1.42
N LYS A 236 -29.07 16.43 2.01
CA LYS A 236 -29.47 15.86 3.31
C LYS A 236 -28.33 15.97 4.33
N ALA A 237 -28.41 16.95 5.22
CA ALA A 237 -27.43 17.13 6.31
C ALA A 237 -27.50 16.05 7.40
N ARG A 238 -28.64 15.33 7.50
CA ARG A 238 -28.88 14.20 8.41
C ARG A 238 -29.61 13.10 7.64
N PRO A 239 -28.90 12.28 6.86
CA PRO A 239 -29.55 11.33 5.96
C PRO A 239 -30.12 10.13 6.70
N ARG A 240 -31.27 9.67 6.21
CA ARG A 240 -32.00 8.50 6.71
C ARG A 240 -31.81 7.32 5.77
N PHE A 241 -31.33 6.21 6.31
CA PHE A 241 -31.17 4.97 5.57
C PHE A 241 -32.12 3.91 6.10
N PHE A 242 -32.83 3.24 5.19
CA PHE A 242 -33.54 2.01 5.48
C PHE A 242 -32.77 0.84 4.86
N VAL A 243 -32.33 -0.10 5.70
CA VAL A 243 -31.62 -1.30 5.29
C VAL A 243 -32.45 -2.52 5.67
N SER A 244 -32.72 -3.40 4.72
CA SER A 244 -33.54 -4.62 4.91
C SER A 244 -32.76 -5.89 4.58
N GLY A 245 -32.72 -6.83 5.52
CA GLY A 245 -32.07 -8.14 5.37
C GLY A 245 -30.83 -8.30 6.27
N ASN A 246 -30.76 -9.41 7.01
CA ASN A 246 -29.74 -9.72 8.01
C ASN A 246 -28.72 -10.80 7.57
N GLY A 247 -28.53 -10.99 6.27
CA GLY A 247 -27.39 -11.75 5.72
C GLY A 247 -26.13 -10.88 5.63
N ASP A 248 -24.97 -11.47 5.31
CA ASP A 248 -23.67 -10.76 5.26
C ASP A 248 -23.71 -9.49 4.39
N GLY A 249 -24.33 -9.57 3.22
CA GLY A 249 -24.49 -8.41 2.33
C GLY A 249 -25.32 -7.28 2.94
N GLY A 250 -26.30 -7.60 3.78
CA GLY A 250 -27.11 -6.62 4.50
C GLY A 250 -26.38 -6.02 5.70
N LEU A 251 -25.64 -6.84 6.46
CA LEU A 251 -24.83 -6.37 7.58
C LEU A 251 -23.74 -5.40 7.10
N ILE A 252 -23.03 -5.72 6.02
CA ILE A 252 -21.99 -4.82 5.51
C ILE A 252 -22.56 -3.54 4.91
N ASP A 253 -23.74 -3.59 4.28
CA ASP A 253 -24.39 -2.40 3.75
C ASP A 253 -24.99 -1.51 4.84
N LEU A 254 -25.37 -2.08 5.99
CA LEU A 254 -25.70 -1.31 7.19
C LEU A 254 -24.48 -0.54 7.70
N VAL A 255 -23.32 -1.20 7.77
CA VAL A 255 -22.04 -0.55 8.15
C VAL A 255 -21.64 0.52 7.11
N ALA A 256 -21.84 0.25 5.82
CA ALA A 256 -21.57 1.21 4.76
C ALA A 256 -22.49 2.43 4.82
N ALA A 257 -23.79 2.23 5.09
CA ALA A 257 -24.75 3.32 5.28
C ALA A 257 -24.41 4.20 6.49
N ALA A 258 -23.92 3.59 7.56
CA ALA A 258 -23.48 4.31 8.76
C ALA A 258 -22.25 5.19 8.51
N SER A 259 -21.39 4.81 7.56
CA SER A 259 -20.08 5.41 7.35
C SER A 259 -20.12 6.67 6.49
N ALA A 260 -19.28 7.65 6.84
CA ALA A 260 -19.08 8.88 6.05
C ALA A 260 -18.30 8.59 4.75
N ASP A 261 -17.26 7.77 4.83
CA ASP A 261 -16.44 7.36 3.68
C ASP A 261 -16.17 5.85 3.76
N PHE A 262 -17.10 5.06 3.23
CA PHE A 262 -17.00 3.61 3.35
C PHE A 262 -15.96 3.03 2.37
N SER A 263 -14.91 2.46 2.95
CA SER A 263 -13.98 1.56 2.29
C SER A 263 -14.03 0.21 3.01
N HIS A 264 -14.46 -0.84 2.30
CA HIS A 264 -14.60 -2.19 2.89
C HIS A 264 -13.27 -2.66 3.51
N ALA A 265 -12.16 -2.47 2.78
CA ALA A 265 -10.81 -2.81 3.24
C ALA A 265 -10.45 -2.04 4.53
N SER A 266 -10.68 -0.73 4.54
CA SER A 266 -10.33 0.11 5.69
C SER A 266 -11.17 -0.21 6.92
N THR A 267 -12.43 -0.59 6.75
CA THR A 267 -13.32 -1.00 7.85
C THR A 267 -12.89 -2.35 8.43
N ILE A 268 -12.53 -3.33 7.58
CA ILE A 268 -11.96 -4.60 8.05
C ILE A 268 -10.70 -4.31 8.87
N GLN A 269 -9.75 -3.56 8.31
CA GLN A 269 -8.48 -3.24 8.97
C GLN A 269 -8.64 -2.45 10.27
N ALA A 270 -9.66 -1.58 10.36
CA ALA A 270 -9.97 -0.85 11.60
C ALA A 270 -10.35 -1.78 12.77
N ILE A 271 -10.87 -2.98 12.47
CA ILE A 271 -11.24 -3.97 13.48
C ILE A 271 -10.10 -4.96 13.66
N ILE A 272 -9.68 -5.64 12.59
CA ILE A 272 -8.72 -6.75 12.69
C ILE A 272 -7.28 -6.28 12.92
N GLY A 273 -6.94 -5.03 12.58
CA GLY A 273 -5.62 -4.45 12.78
C GLY A 273 -5.44 -3.79 14.15
N GLN A 274 -6.50 -3.75 14.97
CA GLN A 274 -6.44 -3.11 16.29
C GLN A 274 -5.56 -3.93 17.24
N PRO A 275 -4.52 -3.34 17.87
CA PRO A 275 -3.67 -4.05 18.81
C PRO A 275 -4.50 -4.67 19.95
N GLY A 276 -4.35 -5.97 20.20
CA GLY A 276 -5.07 -6.70 21.25
C GLY A 276 -6.43 -7.28 20.82
N ILE A 277 -6.83 -7.14 19.56
CA ILE A 277 -8.08 -7.74 19.05
C ILE A 277 -8.11 -9.27 19.22
N GLU A 278 -6.95 -9.92 19.21
CA GLU A 278 -6.80 -11.36 19.40
C GLU A 278 -7.38 -11.83 20.75
N GLU A 279 -7.39 -10.95 21.77
CA GLU A 279 -7.94 -11.23 23.10
C GLU A 279 -9.45 -11.56 23.08
N LEU A 280 -10.18 -11.11 22.05
CA LEU A 280 -11.61 -11.35 21.88
C LEU A 280 -11.92 -12.71 21.23
N THR A 281 -10.93 -13.35 20.62
CA THR A 281 -11.11 -14.51 19.72
C THR A 281 -11.87 -15.64 20.40
N GLU A 282 -11.47 -16.04 21.60
CA GLU A 282 -12.07 -17.19 22.28
C GLU A 282 -13.52 -16.90 22.70
N ARG A 283 -13.79 -15.71 23.25
CA ARG A 283 -15.14 -15.28 23.64
C ARG A 283 -16.09 -15.24 22.44
N LEU A 284 -15.62 -14.71 21.31
CA LEU A 284 -16.39 -14.68 20.06
C LEU A 284 -16.69 -16.09 19.54
N ARG A 285 -15.73 -17.03 19.63
CA ARG A 285 -15.94 -18.44 19.25
C ARG A 285 -16.96 -19.13 20.16
N THR A 286 -16.91 -18.87 21.47
CA THR A 286 -17.88 -19.39 22.44
C THR A 286 -19.29 -18.89 22.14
N ILE A 287 -19.45 -17.59 21.89
CA ILE A 287 -20.74 -17.00 21.51
C ILE A 287 -21.27 -17.64 20.22
N ASP A 288 -20.40 -17.86 19.23
CA ASP A 288 -20.77 -18.55 17.99
C ASP A 288 -21.18 -20.01 18.20
N ALA A 289 -20.53 -20.74 19.12
CA ALA A 289 -20.92 -22.10 19.46
C ALA A 289 -22.32 -22.15 20.09
N GLN A 290 -22.58 -21.28 21.06
CA GLN A 290 -23.90 -21.14 21.70
C GLN A 290 -24.99 -20.79 20.68
N ALA A 291 -24.69 -19.87 19.76
CA ALA A 291 -25.63 -19.50 18.72
C ALA A 291 -25.93 -20.64 17.74
N ARG A 292 -24.95 -21.51 17.44
CA ARG A 292 -25.17 -22.70 16.61
C ARG A 292 -26.05 -23.73 17.32
N GLU A 293 -25.83 -23.93 18.61
CA GLU A 293 -26.68 -24.81 19.43
C GLU A 293 -28.13 -24.30 19.48
N ALA A 294 -28.32 -22.99 19.64
CA ALA A 294 -29.64 -22.36 19.60
C ALA A 294 -30.32 -22.51 18.22
N ASP A 295 -29.60 -22.25 17.11
CA ASP A 295 -30.12 -22.41 15.75
C ASP A 295 -30.50 -23.87 15.47
N ALA A 296 -29.68 -24.83 15.90
CA ALA A 296 -29.97 -26.27 15.77
C ALA A 296 -31.22 -26.68 16.57
N ALA A 297 -31.50 -26.02 17.70
CA ALA A 297 -32.70 -26.22 18.49
C ALA A 297 -33.91 -25.40 17.98
N GLY A 298 -33.76 -24.58 16.93
CA GLY A 298 -34.79 -23.69 16.44
C GLY A 298 -35.12 -22.52 17.37
N ALA A 299 -34.20 -22.16 18.28
CA ALA A 299 -34.34 -21.07 19.24
C ALA A 299 -33.68 -19.78 18.73
N PRO A 300 -34.24 -18.60 19.03
CA PRO A 300 -33.59 -17.32 18.68
C PRO A 300 -32.34 -17.09 19.53
N PHE A 301 -31.37 -16.36 18.99
CA PHE A 301 -30.14 -15.99 19.69
C PHE A 301 -29.89 -14.47 19.58
N ASP A 302 -29.77 -13.79 20.72
CA ASP A 302 -29.51 -12.35 20.77
C ASP A 302 -28.01 -12.06 20.87
N PHE A 303 -27.39 -11.83 19.71
CA PHE A 303 -25.98 -11.47 19.63
C PHE A 303 -25.65 -10.13 20.30
N VAL A 304 -26.57 -9.17 20.36
CA VAL A 304 -26.30 -7.88 20.98
C VAL A 304 -26.19 -8.06 22.48
N ALA A 305 -27.14 -8.79 23.09
CA ALA A 305 -27.10 -9.10 24.52
C ALA A 305 -25.88 -9.95 24.89
N ALA A 306 -25.53 -10.96 24.07
CA ALA A 306 -24.34 -11.78 24.29
C ALA A 306 -23.05 -10.96 24.20
N TYR A 307 -22.91 -10.09 23.20
CA TYR A 307 -21.75 -9.21 23.08
C TYR A 307 -21.68 -8.18 24.22
N ASP A 308 -22.83 -7.67 24.67
CA ASP A 308 -22.90 -6.77 25.83
C ASP A 308 -22.41 -7.42 27.12
N ALA A 309 -22.77 -8.68 27.34
CA ALA A 309 -22.34 -9.42 28.52
C ALA A 309 -20.85 -9.78 28.48
N GLU A 310 -20.34 -10.24 27.32
CA GLU A 310 -19.05 -10.95 27.25
C GLU A 310 -17.89 -10.10 26.75
N ILE A 311 -18.12 -9.12 25.86
CA ILE A 311 -17.03 -8.40 25.16
C ILE A 311 -17.12 -6.87 25.21
N ALA A 312 -18.21 -6.28 25.73
CA ALA A 312 -18.42 -4.83 25.76
C ALA A 312 -17.26 -4.04 26.40
N ALA A 313 -16.77 -4.51 27.54
CA ALA A 313 -15.68 -3.86 28.27
C ALA A 313 -14.38 -3.84 27.45
N ASP A 314 -14.09 -4.94 26.76
CA ASP A 314 -12.88 -5.07 25.95
C ASP A 314 -12.96 -4.24 24.68
N VAL A 315 -14.08 -4.26 23.95
CA VAL A 315 -14.21 -3.44 22.73
C VAL A 315 -14.12 -1.94 23.03
N ALA A 316 -14.58 -1.51 24.21
CA ALA A 316 -14.44 -0.14 24.68
C ALA A 316 -12.98 0.16 25.06
N ARG A 317 -12.34 -0.72 25.86
CA ARG A 317 -10.92 -0.58 26.24
C ARG A 317 -9.98 -0.56 25.04
N LEU A 318 -10.25 -1.38 24.02
CA LEU A 318 -9.48 -1.43 22.78
C LEU A 318 -9.75 -0.23 21.87
N GLY A 319 -10.72 0.64 22.17
CA GLY A 319 -11.04 1.82 21.37
C GLY A 319 -11.74 1.54 20.04
N LEU A 320 -12.32 0.34 19.86
CA LEU A 320 -13.01 -0.06 18.63
C LEU A 320 -14.29 0.76 18.40
N VAL A 321 -15.02 1.07 19.48
CA VAL A 321 -16.22 1.92 19.40
C VAL A 321 -15.84 3.34 19.00
N ASP A 322 -14.78 3.90 19.59
CA ASP A 322 -14.28 5.24 19.25
C ASP A 322 -13.83 5.34 17.79
N GLU A 323 -13.22 4.27 17.27
CA GLU A 323 -12.84 4.18 15.86
C GLU A 323 -14.07 4.19 14.94
N MET A 324 -15.15 3.50 15.31
CA MET A 324 -16.41 3.57 14.56
C MET A 324 -17.08 4.94 14.69
N VAL A 325 -17.05 5.58 15.87
CA VAL A 325 -17.57 6.96 16.07
C VAL A 325 -16.90 7.95 15.12
N ARG A 326 -15.57 7.87 14.93
CA ARG A 326 -14.83 8.73 13.98
C ARG A 326 -15.24 8.53 12.52
N ARG A 327 -15.74 7.34 12.18
CA ARG A 327 -16.16 6.96 10.83
C ARG A 327 -17.63 7.23 10.55
N LEU A 328 -18.45 7.40 11.59
CA LEU A 328 -19.88 7.66 11.43
C LEU A 328 -20.13 8.92 10.60
N ARG A 329 -21.10 8.81 9.72
CA ARG A 329 -21.63 9.95 8.99
C ARG A 329 -22.32 10.91 9.96
N PRO A 330 -22.08 12.24 9.84
CA PRO A 330 -22.73 13.23 10.70
C PRO A 330 -24.25 13.11 10.71
N GLY A 331 -24.81 12.89 11.90
CA GLY A 331 -26.27 12.83 12.14
C GLY A 331 -27.03 11.76 11.35
N VAL A 332 -26.36 10.67 10.96
CA VAL A 332 -26.98 9.55 10.26
C VAL A 332 -28.09 8.90 11.08
N GLN A 333 -29.19 8.55 10.42
CA GLN A 333 -30.30 7.80 11.00
C GLN A 333 -30.43 6.46 10.27
N LEU A 334 -30.23 5.37 11.00
CA LEU A 334 -30.25 4.02 10.47
C LEU A 334 -31.53 3.32 10.94
N THR A 335 -32.33 2.83 10.01
CA THR A 335 -33.39 1.88 10.29
C THR A 335 -33.04 0.54 9.66
N PHE A 336 -32.88 -0.48 10.51
CA PHE A 336 -32.57 -1.83 10.09
C PHE A 336 -33.80 -2.73 10.26
N GLN A 337 -34.22 -3.36 9.17
CA GLN A 337 -35.43 -4.19 9.14
C GLN A 337 -35.10 -5.67 8.97
N THR A 338 -35.66 -6.49 9.86
CA THR A 338 -35.59 -7.95 9.83
C THR A 338 -36.99 -8.58 9.87
N ARG A 339 -37.09 -9.86 9.51
CA ARG A 339 -38.35 -10.62 9.53
C ARG A 339 -38.73 -11.07 10.94
N ASP A 340 -37.72 -11.38 11.75
CA ASP A 340 -37.84 -11.82 13.14
C ASP A 340 -37.00 -10.92 14.05
N PRO A 341 -37.15 -11.01 15.39
CA PRO A 341 -36.41 -10.18 16.33
C PRO A 341 -34.88 -10.34 16.31
N SER A 342 -34.33 -11.36 15.65
CA SER A 342 -32.88 -11.58 15.60
C SER A 342 -32.23 -10.62 14.61
N LEU A 343 -31.52 -9.63 15.15
CA LEU A 343 -30.79 -8.63 14.36
C LEU A 343 -29.70 -9.28 13.49
N MET A 344 -29.03 -10.30 14.04
CA MET A 344 -27.92 -11.00 13.40
C MET A 344 -28.19 -12.50 13.36
N SER A 345 -27.66 -13.19 12.35
CA SER A 345 -27.79 -14.64 12.19
C SER A 345 -26.43 -15.34 12.33
N VAL A 346 -26.42 -16.52 12.95
CA VAL A 346 -25.23 -17.39 13.05
C VAL A 346 -24.66 -17.81 11.68
N LYS A 347 -25.45 -17.65 10.61
CA LYS A 347 -25.06 -17.93 9.22
C LYS A 347 -24.20 -16.83 8.59
N THR A 348 -24.01 -15.69 9.27
CA THR A 348 -23.19 -14.56 8.81
C THR A 348 -21.80 -14.56 9.44
N ALA A 349 -20.83 -13.93 8.80
CA ALA A 349 -19.46 -13.86 9.33
C ALA A 349 -19.42 -13.14 10.68
N THR A 350 -18.63 -13.67 11.61
CA THR A 350 -18.43 -13.11 12.95
C THR A 350 -17.90 -11.68 12.89
N LEU A 351 -17.00 -11.40 11.93
CA LEU A 351 -16.49 -10.05 11.70
C LEU A 351 -17.60 -9.05 11.32
N ASN A 352 -18.53 -9.44 10.45
CA ASN A 352 -19.64 -8.56 10.03
C ASN A 352 -20.62 -8.32 11.18
N ARG A 353 -20.89 -9.34 11.99
CA ARG A 353 -21.69 -9.21 13.21
C ARG A 353 -21.04 -8.27 14.21
N LEU A 354 -19.73 -8.41 14.44
CA LEU A 354 -18.97 -7.50 15.29
C LEU A 354 -18.99 -6.06 14.75
N ALA A 355 -18.80 -5.86 13.45
CA ALA A 355 -18.85 -4.54 12.83
C ALA A 355 -20.21 -3.85 13.01
N VAL A 356 -21.31 -4.58 12.83
CA VAL A 356 -22.66 -4.06 13.10
C VAL A 356 -22.85 -3.72 14.58
N TYR A 357 -22.41 -4.58 15.48
CA TYR A 357 -22.44 -4.30 16.92
C TYR A 357 -21.67 -3.03 17.28
N LEU A 358 -20.47 -2.84 16.74
CA LEU A 358 -19.66 -1.63 16.95
C LEU A 358 -20.36 -0.38 16.40
N VAL A 359 -21.03 -0.45 15.25
CA VAL A 359 -21.84 0.66 14.70
C VAL A 359 -23.01 1.01 15.64
N ILE A 360 -23.72 0.01 16.17
CA ILE A 360 -24.81 0.22 17.13
C ILE A 360 -24.29 0.98 18.37
N LYS A 361 -23.15 0.54 18.92
CA LYS A 361 -22.52 1.21 20.08
C LYS A 361 -22.01 2.60 19.75
N ALA A 362 -21.43 2.79 18.57
CA ALA A 362 -20.98 4.10 18.12
C ALA A 362 -22.14 5.09 17.96
N CYS A 363 -23.29 4.66 17.43
CA CYS A 363 -24.49 5.51 17.36
C CYS A 363 -24.95 5.92 18.77
N ALA A 364 -25.01 4.97 19.71
CA ALA A 364 -25.39 5.26 21.09
C ALA A 364 -24.42 6.24 21.79
N GLN A 365 -23.10 6.11 21.54
CA GLN A 365 -22.08 6.97 22.14
C GLN A 365 -22.03 8.37 21.51
N ASN A 366 -22.26 8.49 20.20
CA ASN A 366 -22.18 9.76 19.48
C ASN A 366 -23.28 10.76 19.90
N GLY A 367 -24.47 10.26 20.29
CA GLY A 367 -25.60 11.07 20.74
C GLY A 367 -26.32 11.87 19.66
N ILE A 368 -25.78 11.96 18.43
CA ILE A 368 -26.42 12.64 17.28
C ILE A 368 -26.88 11.61 16.24
N ALA A 369 -26.09 10.57 15.99
CA ALA A 369 -26.48 9.44 15.15
C ALA A 369 -27.54 8.56 15.83
N GLN A 370 -28.41 7.92 15.05
CA GLN A 370 -29.50 7.08 15.54
C GLN A 370 -29.51 5.72 14.88
N PHE A 371 -29.84 4.68 15.65
CA PHE A 371 -30.07 3.33 15.17
C PHE A 371 -31.42 2.83 15.69
N HIS A 372 -32.25 2.32 14.78
CA HIS A 372 -33.55 1.73 15.07
C HIS A 372 -33.65 0.36 14.40
N HIS A 373 -34.05 -0.65 15.16
CA HIS A 373 -34.37 -1.97 14.66
C HIS A 373 -35.89 -2.13 14.58
N VAL A 374 -36.39 -2.59 13.42
CA VAL A 374 -37.82 -2.83 13.19
C VAL A 374 -38.04 -4.25 12.68
N VAL A 375 -39.13 -4.86 13.13
CA VAL A 375 -39.48 -6.25 12.81
C VAL A 375 -40.83 -6.29 12.11
N CYS A 376 -40.85 -6.76 10.87
CA CYS A 376 -42.09 -6.99 10.11
C CYS A 376 -41.85 -7.99 8.97
N GLY A 377 -42.91 -8.72 8.59
CA GLY A 377 -42.84 -9.66 7.46
C GLY A 377 -42.87 -8.97 6.10
N THR A 378 -43.64 -7.88 6.00
CA THR A 378 -43.89 -7.12 4.77
C THR A 378 -43.54 -5.65 4.99
N VAL A 379 -42.98 -5.02 3.96
CA VAL A 379 -42.68 -3.59 3.93
C VAL A 379 -43.28 -3.04 2.64
N ASP A 380 -44.12 -2.03 2.77
CA ASP A 380 -44.78 -1.35 1.64
C ASP A 380 -44.23 0.06 1.48
N SER A 381 -44.23 0.59 0.26
CA SER A 381 -43.93 1.99 0.00
C SER A 381 -45.24 2.78 -0.09
N VAL A 382 -45.32 3.88 0.64
CA VAL A 382 -46.43 4.83 0.62
C VAL A 382 -45.96 6.20 0.15
N GLU A 383 -46.88 7.06 -0.30
CA GLU A 383 -46.54 8.38 -0.82
C GLU A 383 -46.04 9.28 0.33
N PRO A 384 -44.83 9.88 0.21
CA PRO A 384 -44.34 10.81 1.21
C PRO A 384 -45.19 12.09 1.29
N PRO A 385 -45.43 12.65 2.50
CA PRO A 385 -46.12 13.92 2.63
C PRO A 385 -45.34 15.05 1.94
N ALA A 386 -46.05 15.96 1.29
CA ALA A 386 -45.47 17.11 0.59
C ALA A 386 -44.84 18.12 1.59
N GLY A 387 -43.68 18.69 1.25
CA GLY A 387 -43.03 19.72 2.05
C GLY A 387 -41.52 19.83 1.85
N HIS A 388 -40.92 20.91 2.39
CA HIS A 388 -39.48 21.06 2.46
C HIS A 388 -38.88 20.04 3.45
N GLY A 389 -37.79 19.38 3.06
CA GLY A 389 -37.15 18.33 3.89
C GLY A 389 -37.86 16.96 3.82
N ARG A 390 -38.81 16.77 2.88
CA ARG A 390 -39.49 15.49 2.68
C ARG A 390 -38.48 14.34 2.48
N PRO A 391 -38.78 13.13 2.99
CA PRO A 391 -38.01 11.95 2.64
C PRO A 391 -38.21 11.59 1.17
N ASP A 392 -37.22 10.91 0.62
CA ASP A 392 -37.29 10.41 -0.76
C ASP A 392 -38.21 9.18 -0.84
N TYR A 393 -38.34 8.46 0.28
CA TYR A 393 -39.21 7.29 0.46
C TYR A 393 -39.93 7.34 1.81
N LEU A 394 -41.20 6.93 1.84
CA LEU A 394 -41.91 6.65 3.08
C LEU A 394 -42.34 5.18 3.06
N LEU A 395 -41.88 4.42 4.04
CA LEU A 395 -42.10 2.98 4.13
C LEU A 395 -43.06 2.67 5.27
N GLU A 396 -43.90 1.67 5.09
CA GLU A 396 -44.79 1.16 6.13
C GLU A 396 -44.37 -0.25 6.55
N CYS A 397 -44.15 -0.44 7.83
CA CYS A 397 -43.71 -1.71 8.43
C CYS A 397 -44.50 -1.93 9.72
N ALA A 398 -45.43 -2.89 9.70
CA ALA A 398 -46.31 -3.23 10.82
C ALA A 398 -47.03 -2.02 11.44
N GLY A 399 -47.54 -1.10 10.60
CA GLY A 399 -48.24 0.11 11.02
C GLY A 399 -47.33 1.28 11.45
N ASN A 400 -46.01 1.11 11.41
CA ASN A 400 -45.05 2.19 11.63
C ASN A 400 -44.64 2.82 10.30
N GLN A 401 -44.76 4.14 10.20
CA GLN A 401 -44.25 4.92 9.07
C GLN A 401 -42.78 5.28 9.27
N ILE A 402 -41.95 4.86 8.33
CA ILE A 402 -40.49 4.96 8.39
C ILE A 402 -40.01 5.82 7.22
N PRO A 403 -39.61 7.07 7.48
CA PRO A 403 -39.07 7.94 6.43
C PRO A 403 -37.62 7.55 6.09
N ALA A 404 -37.29 7.48 4.80
CA ALA A 404 -35.95 7.17 4.32
C ALA A 404 -35.53 8.08 3.16
N ASP A 405 -34.26 8.45 3.09
CA ASP A 405 -33.66 9.12 1.94
C ASP A 405 -32.98 8.11 1.01
N LYS A 406 -32.57 6.95 1.53
CA LYS A 406 -32.03 5.82 0.76
C LYS A 406 -32.58 4.50 1.27
N VAL A 407 -32.92 3.61 0.35
CA VAL A 407 -33.44 2.26 0.61
C VAL A 407 -32.45 1.23 0.06
N ILE A 408 -31.96 0.34 0.94
CA ILE A 408 -31.06 -0.75 0.59
C ILE A 408 -31.72 -2.06 0.99
N VAL A 409 -31.92 -2.96 0.03
CA VAL A 409 -32.59 -4.24 0.29
C VAL A 409 -31.70 -5.40 -0.13
N ARG A 410 -31.39 -6.27 0.84
CA ARG A 410 -30.50 -7.43 0.75
C ARG A 410 -31.22 -8.69 1.24
N ARG A 411 -32.33 -9.02 0.58
CA ARG A 411 -33.16 -10.21 0.87
C ARG A 411 -32.70 -11.48 0.12
N GLY A 412 -31.54 -11.42 -0.52
CA GLY A 412 -30.97 -12.48 -1.34
C GLY A 412 -31.39 -12.40 -2.82
N PRO A 413 -30.69 -13.15 -3.68
CA PRO A 413 -30.99 -13.22 -5.11
C PRO A 413 -32.21 -14.11 -5.41
N ASP A 414 -32.81 -13.93 -6.60
CA ASP A 414 -33.94 -14.74 -7.05
C ASP A 414 -33.49 -16.15 -7.51
N ARG A 415 -33.30 -17.04 -6.53
CA ARG A 415 -32.91 -18.44 -6.74
C ARG A 415 -33.98 -19.24 -7.47
N GLN A 416 -35.26 -18.90 -7.32
CA GLN A 416 -36.34 -19.69 -7.89
C GLN A 416 -36.41 -19.50 -9.40
N SER A 417 -36.30 -18.27 -9.89
CA SER A 417 -36.33 -17.96 -11.31
C SER A 417 -35.18 -18.59 -12.09
N VAL A 418 -33.97 -18.68 -11.51
CA VAL A 418 -32.84 -19.35 -12.19
C VAL A 418 -32.94 -20.87 -12.21
N ARG A 419 -33.64 -21.48 -11.24
CA ARG A 419 -33.84 -22.94 -11.19
C ARG A 419 -35.05 -23.40 -12.00
N HIS A 420 -36.06 -22.55 -12.17
CA HIS A 420 -37.33 -22.87 -12.80
C HIS A 420 -37.20 -23.60 -14.16
N PRO A 421 -36.31 -23.18 -15.08
CA PRO A 421 -36.16 -23.84 -16.38
C PRO A 421 -35.67 -25.31 -16.31
N PHE A 422 -35.12 -25.73 -15.17
CA PHE A 422 -34.50 -27.04 -14.97
C PHE A 422 -35.25 -27.93 -13.98
N THR A 423 -36.45 -27.53 -13.56
CA THR A 423 -37.27 -28.28 -12.60
C THR A 423 -37.55 -29.71 -13.03
N ASN A 424 -37.67 -29.97 -14.33
CA ASN A 424 -37.86 -31.32 -14.90
C ASN A 424 -36.69 -32.29 -14.63
N VAL A 425 -35.48 -31.77 -14.46
CA VAL A 425 -34.26 -32.55 -14.20
C VAL A 425 -33.73 -32.40 -12.79
N LEU A 426 -34.16 -31.39 -12.04
CA LEU A 426 -33.76 -31.15 -10.63
C LEU A 426 -34.71 -31.78 -9.60
N ASP A 427 -35.69 -32.57 -10.04
CA ASP A 427 -36.64 -33.23 -9.12
C ASP A 427 -35.91 -34.08 -8.07
N GLY A 428 -36.32 -33.94 -6.80
CA GLY A 428 -35.72 -34.59 -5.64
C GLY A 428 -34.34 -34.06 -5.20
N PHE A 429 -33.64 -33.23 -5.99
CA PHE A 429 -32.28 -32.77 -5.66
C PHE A 429 -32.22 -31.94 -4.38
N GLU A 430 -33.16 -31.01 -4.18
CA GLU A 430 -33.16 -30.13 -3.01
C GLU A 430 -33.27 -30.91 -1.69
N ALA A 431 -34.14 -31.92 -1.64
CA ALA A 431 -34.31 -32.78 -0.47
C ALA A 431 -33.06 -33.63 -0.22
N HIS A 432 -32.48 -34.20 -1.28
CA HIS A 432 -31.23 -34.97 -1.21
C HIS A 432 -30.07 -34.12 -0.68
N HIS A 433 -29.87 -32.94 -1.27
CA HIS A 433 -28.81 -32.02 -0.88
C HIS A 433 -28.99 -31.50 0.56
N ALA A 434 -30.23 -31.23 1.00
CA ALA A 434 -30.52 -30.86 2.38
C ALA A 434 -30.17 -32.00 3.37
N ALA A 435 -30.49 -33.24 3.03
CA ALA A 435 -30.11 -34.40 3.85
C ALA A 435 -28.59 -34.59 3.91
N TRP A 436 -27.90 -34.38 2.78
CA TRP A 436 -26.43 -34.39 2.71
C TRP A 436 -25.80 -33.31 3.60
N LEU A 437 -26.32 -32.07 3.56
CA LEU A 437 -25.88 -30.98 4.44
C LEU A 437 -26.06 -31.32 5.92
N ALA A 438 -27.21 -31.90 6.29
CA ALA A 438 -27.47 -32.30 7.68
C ALA A 438 -26.52 -33.41 8.17
N ARG A 439 -26.12 -34.33 7.27
CA ARG A 439 -25.21 -35.44 7.59
C ARG A 439 -23.76 -34.98 7.81
N LEU A 440 -23.29 -33.97 7.08
CA LEU A 440 -21.86 -33.58 7.06
C LEU A 440 -21.56 -32.20 7.66
N ALA A 441 -22.61 -31.42 7.97
CA ALA A 441 -22.66 -30.14 8.69
C ALA A 441 -21.37 -29.28 8.74
N ALA A 442 -20.42 -29.61 9.63
CA ALA A 442 -19.22 -28.82 9.84
C ALA A 442 -18.29 -28.79 8.60
N GLU A 443 -18.23 -29.88 7.84
CA GLU A 443 -17.32 -30.03 6.70
C GLU A 443 -17.82 -29.36 5.41
N THR A 444 -19.13 -29.10 5.34
CA THR A 444 -19.78 -28.49 4.18
C THR A 444 -19.89 -26.98 4.31
N LEU A 445 -19.84 -26.45 5.54
CA LEU A 445 -19.95 -25.03 5.83
C LEU A 445 -18.76 -24.22 5.31
N VAL A 446 -17.54 -24.72 5.50
CA VAL A 446 -16.30 -24.10 5.00
C VAL A 446 -15.59 -25.14 4.13
N PRO A 447 -15.86 -25.16 2.81
CA PRO A 447 -15.28 -26.18 1.95
C PRO A 447 -13.77 -25.98 1.91
N THR A 448 -13.05 -27.10 2.02
CA THR A 448 -11.59 -27.17 1.92
C THR A 448 -11.22 -28.08 0.75
N LEU A 449 -10.15 -27.74 0.04
CA LEU A 449 -9.61 -28.57 -1.02
C LEU A 449 -8.69 -29.62 -0.41
N SER A 450 -8.88 -30.90 -0.75
CA SER A 450 -8.01 -31.97 -0.24
C SER A 450 -6.60 -31.88 -0.81
N ASP A 451 -5.61 -32.37 -0.06
CA ASP A 451 -4.21 -32.40 -0.50
C ASP A 451 -4.04 -33.16 -1.82
N ALA A 452 -4.81 -34.24 -2.01
CA ALA A 452 -4.80 -35.01 -3.24
C ALA A 452 -5.33 -34.22 -4.44
N ALA A 453 -6.43 -33.48 -4.27
CA ALA A 453 -6.96 -32.59 -5.31
C ALA A 453 -6.00 -31.44 -5.61
N ARG A 454 -5.40 -30.85 -4.57
CA ARG A 454 -4.38 -29.79 -4.69
C ARG A 454 -3.17 -30.28 -5.49
N ALA A 455 -2.60 -31.42 -5.11
CA ALA A 455 -1.45 -32.02 -5.79
C ALA A 455 -1.77 -32.41 -7.24
N HIS A 456 -3.00 -32.89 -7.51
CA HIS A 456 -3.45 -33.18 -8.87
C HIS A 456 -3.42 -31.93 -9.75
N PHE A 457 -4.04 -30.84 -9.32
CA PHE A 457 -4.10 -29.61 -10.12
C PHE A 457 -2.78 -28.85 -10.20
N GLN A 458 -1.92 -28.92 -9.17
CA GLN A 458 -0.56 -28.39 -9.23
C GLN A 458 0.29 -29.10 -10.30
N ARG A 459 0.15 -30.43 -10.38
CA ARG A 459 0.81 -31.23 -11.41
C ARG A 459 0.34 -30.83 -12.81
N LEU A 460 -0.99 -30.71 -13.00
CA LEU A 460 -1.56 -30.28 -14.27
C LEU A 460 -1.11 -28.86 -14.66
N SER A 461 -1.05 -27.94 -13.69
CA SER A 461 -0.54 -26.59 -13.91
C SER A 461 0.90 -26.61 -14.45
N THR A 462 1.73 -27.49 -13.89
CA THR A 462 3.11 -27.71 -14.34
C THR A 462 3.17 -28.37 -15.73
N GLU A 463 2.39 -29.42 -15.96
CA GLU A 463 2.35 -30.16 -17.24
C GLU A 463 1.89 -29.28 -18.41
N HIS A 464 0.94 -28.37 -18.17
CA HIS A 464 0.46 -27.40 -19.17
C HIS A 464 1.30 -26.12 -19.23
N ALA A 465 2.38 -26.02 -18.44
CA ALA A 465 3.24 -24.85 -18.32
C ALA A 465 2.45 -23.54 -18.11
N LEU A 466 1.47 -23.57 -17.22
CA LEU A 466 0.64 -22.40 -16.92
C LEU A 466 1.50 -21.31 -16.24
N PRO A 467 1.20 -20.03 -16.50
CA PRO A 467 1.91 -18.93 -15.86
C PRO A 467 1.64 -18.90 -14.35
N MET A 468 2.57 -18.31 -13.62
CA MET A 468 2.39 -18.08 -12.18
C MET A 468 1.27 -17.04 -11.95
N PRO A 469 0.65 -17.03 -10.76
CA PRO A 469 -0.29 -15.99 -10.38
C PRO A 469 0.34 -14.59 -10.41
N ARG A 470 -0.43 -13.56 -10.79
CA ARG A 470 0.05 -12.17 -10.98
C ARG A 470 0.80 -11.64 -9.78
N TYR A 471 0.29 -11.93 -8.60
CA TYR A 471 0.83 -11.39 -7.37
C TYR A 471 2.22 -11.97 -7.12
N MET A 472 2.44 -13.26 -7.43
CA MET A 472 3.75 -13.88 -7.39
C MET A 472 4.68 -13.28 -8.44
N GLU A 473 4.21 -13.05 -9.68
CA GLU A 473 5.02 -12.37 -10.70
C GLU A 473 5.45 -10.97 -10.26
N ALA A 474 4.52 -10.20 -9.67
CA ALA A 474 4.79 -8.85 -9.17
C ALA A 474 5.79 -8.86 -7.99
N GLU A 475 5.65 -9.81 -7.06
CA GLU A 475 6.57 -9.98 -5.94
C GLU A 475 7.96 -10.41 -6.42
N MET A 476 8.04 -11.38 -7.35
CA MET A 476 9.30 -11.77 -7.97
C MET A 476 9.96 -10.60 -8.71
N ALA A 477 9.19 -9.78 -9.43
CA ALA A 477 9.71 -8.60 -10.12
C ALA A 477 10.29 -7.54 -9.16
N GLN A 478 9.73 -7.42 -7.94
CA GLN A 478 10.28 -6.56 -6.88
C GLN A 478 11.63 -7.08 -6.33
N HIS A 479 11.88 -8.38 -6.43
CA HIS A 479 13.14 -9.00 -6.02
C HIS A 479 14.22 -9.02 -7.11
N VAL A 480 13.90 -8.67 -8.36
CA VAL A 480 14.91 -8.55 -9.43
C VAL A 480 15.76 -7.30 -9.18
N PRO A 481 17.10 -7.44 -9.01
CA PRO A 481 17.95 -6.30 -8.71
C PRO A 481 18.08 -5.35 -9.90
N ILE A 482 18.22 -4.05 -9.60
CA ILE A 482 18.62 -3.02 -10.56
C ILE A 482 20.08 -3.26 -10.91
N ARG A 483 20.43 -3.39 -12.19
CA ARG A 483 21.81 -3.55 -12.64
C ARG A 483 22.30 -2.27 -13.28
N ILE A 484 23.51 -1.88 -12.89
CA ILE A 484 24.30 -0.82 -13.52
C ILE A 484 25.64 -1.45 -13.85
N GLN A 485 26.14 -1.29 -15.07
CA GLN A 485 27.45 -1.76 -15.47
C GLN A 485 28.25 -0.64 -16.10
N LEU A 486 29.53 -0.57 -15.71
CA LEU A 486 30.52 0.38 -16.18
C LEU A 486 31.66 -0.38 -16.84
N GLN A 487 31.99 0.03 -18.06
CA GLN A 487 33.13 -0.49 -18.79
C GLN A 487 33.95 0.67 -19.36
N ARG A 488 35.27 0.66 -19.10
CA ARG A 488 36.19 1.62 -19.70
C ARG A 488 36.28 1.38 -21.21
N ASN A 489 36.21 2.44 -22.01
CA ASN A 489 36.41 2.41 -23.46
C ASN A 489 37.24 3.64 -23.90
N GLY A 490 38.57 3.48 -23.98
CA GLY A 490 39.46 4.58 -24.32
C GLY A 490 39.38 5.72 -23.28
N ALA A 491 39.07 6.94 -23.73
CA ALA A 491 38.81 8.11 -22.86
C ALA A 491 37.34 8.20 -22.38
N GLN A 492 36.47 7.28 -22.78
CA GLN A 492 35.06 7.22 -22.41
C GLN A 492 34.74 6.06 -21.45
N VAL A 493 33.57 6.12 -20.84
CA VAL A 493 32.94 5.02 -20.11
C VAL A 493 31.67 4.62 -20.82
N ARG A 494 31.47 3.31 -20.98
CA ARG A 494 30.22 2.72 -21.41
C ARG A 494 29.41 2.38 -20.17
N TRP A 495 28.27 3.04 -20.01
CA TRP A 495 27.25 2.76 -19.02
C TRP A 495 26.16 1.89 -19.63
N THR A 496 25.80 0.79 -18.98
CA THR A 496 24.68 -0.08 -19.37
C THR A 496 23.88 -0.45 -18.13
N GLY A 497 22.59 -0.74 -18.27
CA GLY A 497 21.77 -1.12 -17.12
C GLY A 497 20.29 -0.78 -17.21
N ASP A 498 19.63 -1.04 -16.09
CA ASP A 498 18.20 -0.78 -15.90
C ASP A 498 17.91 0.71 -15.64
N VAL A 499 18.93 1.50 -15.27
CA VAL A 499 18.83 2.94 -15.01
C VAL A 499 19.93 3.72 -15.73
N ALA A 500 19.59 4.91 -16.23
CA ALA A 500 20.55 5.87 -16.80
C ALA A 500 21.35 6.60 -15.69
N PRO A 501 22.51 7.19 -15.99
CA PRO A 501 23.32 7.92 -15.00
C PRO A 501 22.53 9.00 -14.24
N ALA A 502 21.79 9.86 -14.94
CA ALA A 502 20.91 10.87 -14.33
C ALA A 502 19.82 10.32 -13.39
N ALA A 503 19.46 9.03 -13.51
CA ALA A 503 18.47 8.37 -12.66
C ALA A 503 19.10 7.44 -11.62
N ALA A 504 20.43 7.30 -11.58
CA ALA A 504 21.10 6.33 -10.72
C ALA A 504 20.87 6.60 -9.23
N ALA A 505 20.70 7.86 -8.82
CA ALA A 505 20.41 8.22 -7.43
C ALA A 505 19.06 7.67 -6.92
N THR A 506 18.17 7.19 -7.80
CA THR A 506 16.91 6.55 -7.39
C THR A 506 17.11 5.31 -6.52
N ILE A 507 18.28 4.65 -6.58
CA ILE A 507 18.61 3.50 -5.74
C ILE A 507 18.75 3.85 -4.24
N TRP A 508 18.82 5.13 -3.88
CA TRP A 508 18.81 5.60 -2.49
C TRP A 508 17.41 5.67 -1.86
N SER A 509 16.36 5.41 -2.63
CA SER A 509 14.97 5.48 -2.15
C SER A 509 14.66 4.37 -1.14
N THR A 510 13.78 4.64 -0.17
CA THR A 510 13.42 3.68 0.91
C THR A 510 12.74 2.38 0.43
N GLN A 511 12.18 2.38 -0.78
CA GLN A 511 11.60 1.21 -1.45
C GLN A 511 12.46 0.72 -2.63
N ALA A 512 13.73 1.16 -2.71
CA ALA A 512 14.60 0.76 -3.80
C ALA A 512 14.85 -0.76 -3.77
N ARG A 513 14.79 -1.38 -4.95
CA ARG A 513 15.25 -2.75 -5.19
C ARG A 513 16.76 -2.81 -4.93
N GLU A 514 17.25 -4.00 -4.61
CA GLU A 514 18.70 -4.22 -4.51
C GLU A 514 19.41 -3.77 -5.79
N ALA A 515 20.52 -3.06 -5.67
CA ALA A 515 21.28 -2.54 -6.80
C ALA A 515 22.61 -3.27 -6.97
N HIS A 516 22.82 -3.88 -8.13
CA HIS A 516 24.11 -4.44 -8.54
C HIS A 516 24.86 -3.42 -9.38
N ILE A 517 25.89 -2.81 -8.79
CA ILE A 517 26.80 -1.90 -9.49
C ILE A 517 28.00 -2.73 -9.94
N ILE A 518 28.14 -2.94 -11.24
CA ILE A 518 29.17 -3.78 -11.84
C ILE A 518 30.24 -2.86 -12.45
N SER A 519 31.46 -2.88 -11.92
CA SER A 519 32.57 -2.13 -12.51
C SER A 519 33.61 -3.08 -13.08
N LEU A 520 33.74 -3.06 -14.42
CA LEU A 520 34.81 -3.78 -15.11
C LEU A 520 36.15 -3.02 -15.09
N ALA A 521 36.16 -1.81 -14.55
CA ALA A 521 37.34 -0.96 -14.41
C ALA A 521 37.72 -0.79 -12.93
N THR A 522 38.99 -0.50 -12.69
CA THR A 522 39.57 -0.17 -11.38
C THR A 522 39.42 1.32 -11.06
N PRO A 523 39.49 1.72 -9.77
CA PRO A 523 39.37 3.14 -9.40
C PRO A 523 40.37 4.06 -10.13
N PRO A 524 41.66 3.72 -10.30
CA PRO A 524 42.60 4.56 -11.06
C PRO A 524 42.21 4.78 -12.52
N GLU A 525 41.58 3.79 -13.18
CA GLU A 525 41.13 3.90 -14.57
C GLU A 525 39.90 4.80 -14.74
N LEU A 526 39.13 4.99 -13.67
CA LEU A 526 37.90 5.78 -13.62
C LEU A 526 38.10 7.19 -13.04
N GLY A 527 39.19 7.47 -12.32
CA GLY A 527 39.46 8.80 -11.75
C GLY A 527 38.31 9.31 -10.88
N ALA A 528 37.84 10.54 -11.13
CA ALA A 528 36.73 11.16 -10.39
C ALA A 528 35.43 10.33 -10.41
N LEU A 529 35.17 9.58 -11.49
CA LEU A 529 34.00 8.70 -11.58
C LEU A 529 34.06 7.57 -10.54
N ALA A 530 35.25 7.12 -10.12
CA ALA A 530 35.37 6.14 -9.05
C ALA A 530 34.83 6.69 -7.73
N HIS A 531 35.07 7.96 -7.41
CA HIS A 531 34.52 8.63 -6.23
C HIS A 531 33.00 8.75 -6.33
N ALA A 532 32.45 9.12 -7.49
CA ALA A 532 31.01 9.19 -7.71
C ALA A 532 30.33 7.81 -7.52
N ILE A 533 30.96 6.72 -7.98
CA ILE A 533 30.47 5.35 -7.78
C ILE A 533 30.61 4.90 -6.32
N ALA A 534 31.71 5.22 -5.67
CA ALA A 534 31.88 4.98 -4.23
C ALA A 534 30.79 5.69 -3.43
N ARG A 535 30.53 6.97 -3.73
CA ARG A 535 29.45 7.76 -3.15
C ARG A 535 28.10 7.08 -3.34
N LEU A 536 27.76 6.68 -4.56
CA LEU A 536 26.51 5.99 -4.87
C LEU A 536 26.36 4.70 -4.04
N ALA A 537 27.42 3.88 -3.96
CA ALA A 537 27.41 2.59 -3.29
C ALA A 537 27.41 2.68 -1.75
N ILE A 538 28.24 3.54 -1.15
CA ILE A 538 28.35 3.72 0.32
C ILE A 538 27.01 4.14 0.93
N HIS A 539 26.26 4.95 0.18
CA HIS A 539 25.04 5.58 0.63
C HIS A 539 23.76 4.80 0.31
N ALA A 540 23.85 3.75 -0.50
CA ALA A 540 22.73 2.88 -0.81
C ALA A 540 22.57 1.81 0.28
N ASP A 541 21.35 1.66 0.81
CA ASP A 541 21.05 0.68 1.86
C ASP A 541 21.19 -0.77 1.38
N ARG A 542 20.90 -1.00 0.09
CA ARG A 542 20.94 -2.32 -0.56
C ARG A 542 21.72 -2.28 -1.88
N ALA A 543 23.03 -2.06 -1.79
CA ALA A 543 23.92 -2.12 -2.96
C ALA A 543 24.97 -3.23 -2.84
N LEU A 544 25.20 -3.90 -3.96
CA LEU A 544 26.27 -4.86 -4.19
C LEU A 544 27.20 -4.32 -5.27
N LEU A 545 28.46 -4.04 -4.90
CA LEU A 545 29.49 -3.65 -5.86
C LEU A 545 30.21 -4.91 -6.39
N VAL A 546 29.97 -5.25 -7.65
CA VAL A 546 30.61 -6.37 -8.34
C VAL A 546 31.81 -5.83 -9.13
N ALA A 547 33.02 -6.07 -8.63
CA ALA A 547 34.23 -5.48 -9.18
C ALA A 547 35.50 -6.30 -8.88
N ASN A 548 36.67 -5.82 -9.32
CA ASN A 548 37.94 -6.32 -8.82
C ASN A 548 38.09 -5.95 -7.34
N VAL A 549 37.77 -6.91 -6.45
CA VAL A 549 37.70 -6.68 -4.99
C VAL A 549 39.00 -6.11 -4.42
N PRO A 550 40.20 -6.64 -4.72
CA PRO A 550 41.45 -6.05 -4.23
C PRO A 550 41.64 -4.57 -4.62
N ALA A 551 41.33 -4.20 -5.87
CA ALA A 551 41.50 -2.83 -6.36
C ALA A 551 40.51 -1.84 -5.74
N TRP A 552 39.27 -2.27 -5.48
CA TRP A 552 38.21 -1.39 -4.96
C TRP A 552 38.16 -1.32 -3.44
N ARG A 553 38.53 -2.40 -2.74
CA ARG A 553 38.33 -2.49 -1.29
C ARG A 553 39.11 -1.43 -0.52
N ALA A 554 40.41 -1.27 -0.80
CA ALA A 554 41.25 -0.27 -0.13
C ALA A 554 40.74 1.16 -0.39
N PHE A 555 40.34 1.43 -1.64
CA PHE A 555 39.77 2.71 -2.04
C PHE A 555 38.48 3.04 -1.27
N LEU A 556 37.56 2.08 -1.13
CA LEU A 556 36.30 2.26 -0.43
C LEU A 556 36.45 2.33 1.09
N ILE A 557 37.38 1.58 1.69
CA ILE A 557 37.66 1.65 3.13
C ILE A 557 38.05 3.07 3.52
N ARG A 558 39.01 3.66 2.79
CA ARG A 558 39.48 5.04 2.99
C ARG A 558 38.34 6.07 2.92
N LEU A 559 37.42 5.88 1.98
CA LEU A 559 36.30 6.81 1.75
C LEU A 559 35.08 6.56 2.66
N SER A 560 35.07 5.47 3.44
CA SER A 560 33.94 5.09 4.29
C SER A 560 34.36 4.98 5.76
N ILE A 561 34.69 3.77 6.21
CA ILE A 561 34.95 3.45 7.62
C ILE A 561 36.24 4.07 8.18
N GLU A 562 37.20 4.43 7.32
CA GLU A 562 38.45 5.12 7.69
C GLU A 562 38.45 6.60 7.24
N SER A 563 37.27 7.17 6.96
CA SER A 563 37.17 8.58 6.56
C SER A 563 37.70 9.50 7.67
N ASN A 564 38.55 10.46 7.31
CA ASN A 564 39.06 11.47 8.24
C ASN A 564 38.05 12.58 8.57
N HIS A 565 36.87 12.56 7.94
CA HIS A 565 35.91 13.67 7.96
C HIS A 565 34.52 13.28 8.44
N ALA A 566 34.17 11.99 8.39
CA ALA A 566 32.84 11.51 8.72
C ALA A 566 32.87 10.19 9.50
N GLU A 567 31.95 10.07 10.46
CA GLU A 567 31.69 8.82 11.19
C GLU A 567 30.56 8.03 10.49
N ASP A 568 30.18 6.85 10.97
CA ASP A 568 28.96 6.11 10.55
C ASP A 568 28.76 5.85 9.03
N LEU A 569 29.82 5.96 8.21
CA LEU A 569 29.79 5.51 6.82
C LEU A 569 30.02 4.00 6.77
N ARG A 570 29.34 3.32 5.84
CA ARG A 570 29.40 1.86 5.70
C ARG A 570 30.28 1.48 4.53
N LEU A 571 31.05 0.40 4.69
CA LEU A 571 31.70 -0.24 3.54
C LEU A 571 30.62 -1.00 2.74
N PRO A 572 30.41 -0.70 1.44
CA PRO A 572 29.43 -1.42 0.63
C PRO A 572 29.85 -2.88 0.45
N THR A 573 28.87 -3.77 0.27
CA THR A 573 29.14 -5.18 0.02
C THR A 573 29.88 -5.35 -1.31
N LEU A 574 31.00 -6.08 -1.31
CA LEU A 574 31.80 -6.35 -2.51
C LEU A 574 31.67 -7.80 -2.94
N ARG A 575 31.58 -8.03 -4.25
CA ARG A 575 31.68 -9.36 -4.88
C ARG A 575 32.67 -9.34 -6.03
N ALA A 576 33.40 -10.43 -6.22
CA ALA A 576 34.29 -10.59 -7.38
C ALA A 576 33.48 -10.63 -8.68
N LEU A 577 34.09 -10.16 -9.77
CA LEU A 577 33.51 -10.24 -11.12
C LEU A 577 33.15 -11.70 -11.47
N GLY A 578 31.96 -11.89 -12.03
CA GLY A 578 31.42 -13.18 -12.46
C GLY A 578 30.66 -13.07 -13.78
N ALA A 579 29.67 -13.94 -14.02
CA ALA A 579 28.83 -13.90 -15.22
C ALA A 579 27.74 -12.80 -15.19
N ASP A 580 27.67 -12.01 -14.11
CA ASP A 580 26.71 -10.92 -13.97
C ASP A 580 27.08 -9.77 -14.90
N GLY A 581 26.29 -9.59 -15.96
CA GLY A 581 26.43 -8.48 -16.90
C GLY A 581 25.11 -7.78 -17.18
N ALA A 582 25.19 -6.52 -17.56
CA ALA A 582 24.09 -5.72 -18.08
C ALA A 582 24.49 -5.14 -19.44
N ILE A 583 23.63 -5.34 -20.44
CA ILE A 583 23.82 -4.80 -21.80
C ILE A 583 22.67 -3.89 -22.24
N LEU A 584 21.67 -3.72 -21.38
CA LEU A 584 20.51 -2.87 -21.63
C LEU A 584 20.91 -1.40 -21.69
N ASN A 585 20.20 -0.63 -22.52
CA ASN A 585 20.28 0.84 -22.59
C ASN A 585 21.73 1.40 -22.61
N PRO A 586 22.59 1.00 -23.56
CA PRO A 586 23.98 1.44 -23.57
C PRO A 586 24.11 2.94 -23.86
N VAL A 587 24.88 3.64 -23.02
CA VAL A 587 25.28 5.03 -23.20
C VAL A 587 26.81 5.11 -23.15
N LEU A 588 27.40 5.88 -24.05
CA LEU A 588 28.85 6.11 -24.11
C LEU A 588 29.12 7.59 -23.87
N MET A 589 29.96 7.91 -22.89
CA MET A 589 30.22 9.29 -22.49
C MET A 589 31.65 9.46 -21.94
N PRO A 590 32.24 10.67 -22.01
CA PRO A 590 33.50 10.97 -21.35
C PRO A 590 33.42 10.68 -19.84
N VAL A 591 34.52 10.21 -19.24
CA VAL A 591 34.55 9.85 -17.80
C VAL A 591 34.17 11.03 -16.91
N ASP A 592 34.69 12.21 -17.20
CA ASP A 592 34.43 13.41 -16.41
C ASP A 592 32.95 13.81 -16.51
N ALA A 593 32.37 13.74 -17.71
CA ALA A 593 30.95 14.01 -17.92
C ALA A 593 30.06 13.03 -17.15
N ALA A 594 30.41 11.74 -17.13
CA ALA A 594 29.71 10.72 -16.35
C ALA A 594 29.81 10.99 -14.84
N SER A 595 30.98 11.42 -14.36
CA SER A 595 31.20 11.79 -12.96
C SER A 595 30.34 12.99 -12.57
N THR A 596 30.30 14.03 -13.41
CA THR A 596 29.46 15.22 -13.19
C THR A 596 27.98 14.85 -13.19
N GLU A 597 27.49 14.16 -14.22
CA GLU A 597 26.06 13.79 -14.33
C GLU A 597 25.60 12.94 -13.14
N LEU A 598 26.42 11.99 -12.71
CA LEU A 598 26.10 11.13 -11.56
C LEU A 598 26.09 11.92 -10.25
N ASN A 599 27.07 12.80 -10.02
CA ASN A 599 27.12 13.63 -8.82
C ASN A 599 25.97 14.64 -8.78
N ASP A 600 25.65 15.28 -9.90
CA ASP A 600 24.53 16.23 -9.99
C ASP A 600 23.20 15.53 -9.67
N ALA A 601 22.98 14.31 -10.18
CA ALA A 601 21.80 13.52 -9.85
C ALA A 601 21.70 13.19 -8.35
N MET A 602 22.82 12.83 -7.72
CA MET A 602 22.88 12.54 -6.28
C MET A 602 22.68 13.80 -5.42
N ASP A 603 23.24 14.94 -5.81
CA ASP A 603 23.06 16.22 -5.12
C ASP A 603 21.60 16.68 -5.19
N GLN A 604 20.97 16.53 -6.36
CA GLN A 604 19.55 16.84 -6.54
C GLN A 604 18.64 15.95 -5.69
N TRP A 605 18.96 14.65 -5.58
CA TRP A 605 18.24 13.75 -4.67
C TRP A 605 18.34 14.22 -3.22
N VAL A 606 19.55 14.61 -2.77
CA VAL A 606 19.77 15.12 -1.41
C VAL A 606 19.02 16.42 -1.17
N LEU A 607 19.03 17.36 -2.13
CA LEU A 607 18.28 18.60 -2.06
C LEU A 607 16.77 18.34 -1.89
N ALA A 608 16.21 17.42 -2.68
CA ALA A 608 14.81 17.04 -2.58
C ALA A 608 14.48 16.43 -1.21
N ALA A 609 15.35 15.56 -0.67
CA ALA A 609 15.18 14.95 0.64
C ALA A 609 15.24 15.97 1.79
N ILE A 610 16.13 16.98 1.69
CA ILE A 610 16.17 18.11 2.63
C ILE A 610 14.88 18.91 2.55
N ASP A 611 14.43 19.27 1.33
CA ASP A 611 13.23 20.07 1.11
C ASP A 611 11.98 19.41 1.69
N VAL A 612 11.76 18.11 1.43
CA VAL A 612 10.62 17.37 2.00
C VAL A 612 10.56 17.50 3.53
N HIS A 613 11.71 17.36 4.21
CA HIS A 613 11.77 17.50 5.67
C HIS A 613 11.51 18.94 6.12
N LEU A 614 12.14 19.92 5.46
CA LEU A 614 12.00 21.33 5.81
C LEU A 614 10.59 21.86 5.56
N GLN A 615 9.91 21.47 4.49
CA GLN A 615 8.52 21.89 4.24
C GLN A 615 7.57 21.42 5.36
N ALA A 616 7.70 20.18 5.83
CA ALA A 616 6.94 19.67 6.97
C ALA A 616 7.24 20.49 8.24
N TYR A 617 8.52 20.77 8.50
CA TYR A 617 8.94 21.60 9.64
C TYR A 617 8.39 23.03 9.55
N PHE A 618 8.46 23.68 8.40
CA PHE A 618 7.92 25.03 8.21
C PHE A 618 6.41 25.07 8.36
N ALA A 619 5.68 24.06 7.90
CA ALA A 619 4.23 24.01 8.01
C ALA A 619 3.77 23.85 9.47
N THR A 620 4.22 22.80 10.15
CA THR A 620 3.62 22.38 11.44
C THR A 620 4.59 22.39 12.62
N GLY A 621 5.90 22.53 12.36
CA GLY A 621 6.95 22.38 13.37
C GLY A 621 7.30 20.91 13.62
N ALA A 622 6.75 19.99 12.82
CA ALA A 622 7.07 18.58 12.89
C ALA A 622 8.51 18.32 12.47
N ASP A 623 9.26 17.58 13.30
CA ASP A 623 10.63 17.16 13.05
C ASP A 623 10.72 15.62 13.15
N PRO A 624 10.24 14.89 12.12
CA PRO A 624 10.22 13.43 12.13
C PRO A 624 11.64 12.86 12.26
N GLY A 625 11.84 11.95 13.22
CA GLY A 625 13.17 11.42 13.52
C GLY A 625 14.10 12.40 14.25
N ARG A 626 13.58 13.54 14.73
CA ARG A 626 14.30 14.54 15.55
C ARG A 626 15.63 14.96 14.92
N LYS A 627 15.62 15.37 13.65
CA LYS A 627 16.84 15.74 12.92
C LYS A 627 17.28 17.17 13.24
N ILE A 628 16.33 18.09 13.45
CA ILE A 628 16.59 19.50 13.75
C ILE A 628 16.85 19.73 15.24
N GLN A 629 16.09 19.07 16.12
CA GLN A 629 16.29 19.06 17.58
C GLN A 629 16.06 20.38 18.33
N PHE A 630 15.37 21.35 17.73
CA PHE A 630 14.85 22.53 18.42
C PHE A 630 13.51 22.99 17.82
N ARG A 631 12.73 23.73 18.61
CA ARG A 631 11.47 24.34 18.17
C ARG A 631 11.69 25.79 17.79
N THR A 632 10.94 26.25 16.79
CA THR A 632 11.02 27.63 16.30
C THR A 632 9.62 28.23 16.27
N GLU A 633 9.53 29.50 16.67
CA GLU A 633 8.32 30.31 16.58
C GLU A 633 7.76 30.34 15.15
N ALA A 634 6.44 30.45 14.99
CA ALA A 634 5.76 30.27 13.72
C ALA A 634 6.10 31.34 12.67
N ALA A 635 6.20 32.62 13.04
CA ALA A 635 6.60 33.69 12.13
C ALA A 635 8.07 33.56 11.72
N LEU A 636 8.95 33.15 12.63
CA LEU A 636 10.34 32.83 12.27
C LEU A 636 10.42 31.64 11.29
N ARG A 637 9.63 30.58 11.48
CA ARG A 637 9.53 29.48 10.51
C ARG A 637 9.01 29.93 9.14
N ALA A 638 8.09 30.89 9.09
CA ALA A 638 7.62 31.48 7.83
C ALA A 638 8.75 32.24 7.12
N SER A 639 9.53 33.06 7.84
CA SER A 639 10.71 33.72 7.27
C SER A 639 11.75 32.73 6.75
N MET A 640 12.02 31.65 7.49
CA MET A 640 12.95 30.61 7.05
C MET A 640 12.46 29.91 5.77
N ARG A 641 11.15 29.72 5.61
CA ARG A 641 10.55 29.14 4.41
C ARG A 641 10.82 30.00 3.17
N ASP A 642 10.65 31.32 3.30
CA ASP A 642 10.85 32.25 2.19
C ASP A 642 12.31 32.27 1.73
N ILE A 643 13.25 32.35 2.68
CA ILE A 643 14.69 32.27 2.39
C ILE A 643 15.05 30.92 1.76
N TRP A 644 14.50 29.81 2.28
CA TRP A 644 14.74 28.49 1.71
C TRP A 644 14.25 28.39 0.26
N ALA A 645 13.11 28.99 -0.08
CA ALA A 645 12.61 29.01 -1.45
C ALA A 645 13.59 29.70 -2.41
N GLU A 646 14.19 30.82 -2.00
CA GLU A 646 15.22 31.54 -2.77
C GLU A 646 16.51 30.72 -2.93
N TRP A 647 16.99 30.10 -1.84
CA TRP A 647 18.19 29.26 -1.87
C TRP A 647 17.99 28.04 -2.76
N ARG A 648 16.83 27.37 -2.66
CA ARG A 648 16.49 26.22 -3.50
C ARG A 648 16.41 26.58 -4.98
N ALA A 649 15.84 27.75 -5.31
CA ALA A 649 15.84 28.26 -6.68
C ALA A 649 17.27 28.48 -7.21
N SER A 650 18.15 29.04 -6.37
CA SER A 650 19.56 29.26 -6.71
C SER A 650 20.33 27.95 -6.91
N PHE A 651 20.09 26.95 -6.06
CA PHE A 651 20.69 25.61 -6.20
C PHE A 651 20.23 24.90 -7.49
N ASN A 652 18.94 25.00 -7.83
CA ASN A 652 18.43 24.44 -9.08
C ASN A 652 18.99 25.14 -10.32
N GLY A 653 19.27 26.44 -10.24
CA GLY A 653 19.88 27.21 -11.32
C GLY A 653 21.39 27.00 -11.47
N ALA A 654 22.09 26.51 -10.42
CA ALA A 654 23.54 26.36 -10.40
C ALA A 654 23.97 25.08 -9.64
N PRO A 655 24.09 23.91 -10.32
CA PRO A 655 24.49 22.65 -9.69
C PRO A 655 25.82 22.72 -8.92
N ALA A 656 26.82 23.45 -9.45
CA ALA A 656 28.10 23.65 -8.77
C ALA A 656 27.96 24.38 -7.42
N LEU A 657 26.98 25.30 -7.29
CA LEU A 657 26.68 25.98 -6.03
C LEU A 657 26.10 25.00 -5.00
N LEU A 658 25.20 24.11 -5.44
CA LEU A 658 24.64 23.05 -4.60
C LEU A 658 25.73 22.07 -4.14
N ALA A 659 26.54 21.57 -5.06
CA ALA A 659 27.63 20.63 -4.77
C ALA A 659 28.58 21.21 -3.72
N ARG A 660 28.99 22.48 -3.90
CA ARG A 660 29.84 23.19 -2.95
C ARG A 660 29.17 23.35 -1.59
N PHE A 661 27.90 23.76 -1.56
CA PHE A 661 27.15 23.95 -0.32
C PHE A 661 27.05 22.65 0.50
N LEU A 662 26.60 21.55 -0.14
CA LEU A 662 26.44 20.25 0.51
C LEU A 662 27.79 19.68 0.99
N ARG A 663 28.83 19.76 0.14
CA ARG A 663 30.19 19.30 0.47
C ARG A 663 30.74 20.01 1.70
N LEU A 664 30.67 21.33 1.74
CA LEU A 664 31.23 22.13 2.84
C LEU A 664 30.40 22.08 4.13
N ILE A 665 29.13 21.64 4.06
CA ILE A 665 28.40 21.25 5.25
C ILE A 665 29.05 20.02 5.90
N LEU A 666 29.46 19.01 5.13
CA LEU A 666 29.97 17.75 5.68
C LEU A 666 31.49 17.65 5.75
N CYS A 667 32.22 18.63 5.22
CA CYS A 667 33.68 18.70 5.25
C CYS A 667 34.14 20.13 5.56
N ALA A 668 35.05 20.28 6.53
CA ALA A 668 35.63 21.58 6.89
C ALA A 668 36.70 22.07 5.89
N LEU A 669 37.24 21.16 5.07
CA LEU A 669 38.30 21.48 4.10
C LEU A 669 37.73 22.19 2.87
N ASP A 670 38.28 23.37 2.58
CA ASP A 670 37.95 24.15 1.39
C ASP A 670 39.17 24.33 0.50
N ASP A 671 39.67 23.19 0.00
CA ASP A 671 40.72 23.07 -1.02
C ASP A 671 40.26 22.17 -2.18
N ASP A 672 41.01 22.22 -3.30
CA ASP A 672 40.67 21.50 -4.54
C ASP A 672 41.06 20.03 -4.46
N ASP A 673 42.16 19.72 -3.76
CA ASP A 673 42.74 18.38 -3.67
C ASP A 673 41.80 17.39 -2.97
N SER A 674 40.96 17.88 -2.06
CA SER A 674 40.02 17.07 -1.28
C SER A 674 38.60 17.06 -1.86
N GLU A 675 38.36 17.65 -3.04
CA GLU A 675 37.00 17.87 -3.54
C GLU A 675 36.21 16.57 -3.77
N ASP A 676 36.79 15.62 -4.50
CA ASP A 676 36.14 14.35 -4.82
C ASP A 676 35.85 13.51 -3.57
N GLU A 677 36.80 13.44 -2.64
CA GLU A 677 36.65 12.72 -1.37
C GLU A 677 35.58 13.35 -0.49
N ALA A 678 35.55 14.68 -0.39
CA ALA A 678 34.54 15.38 0.38
C ALA A 678 33.14 15.24 -0.23
N ARG A 679 33.02 15.11 -1.57
CA ARG A 679 31.73 14.83 -2.23
C ARG A 679 31.18 13.46 -1.82
N VAL A 680 32.04 12.46 -1.61
CA VAL A 680 31.61 11.09 -1.19
C VAL A 680 30.85 11.09 0.12
N LEU A 681 31.08 12.07 1.00
CA LEU A 681 30.39 12.19 2.29
C LEU A 681 28.91 12.56 2.14
N VAL A 682 28.51 13.12 1.00
CA VAL A 682 27.17 13.69 0.77
C VAL A 682 26.19 12.61 0.31
N GLY A 683 25.28 12.21 1.19
CA GLY A 683 24.20 11.27 0.85
C GLY A 683 23.22 10.97 1.98
N PRO A 684 22.33 9.95 1.82
CA PRO A 684 21.26 9.60 2.74
C PRO A 684 21.72 9.35 4.18
N LEU A 685 22.86 8.67 4.36
CA LEU A 685 23.44 8.40 5.69
C LEU A 685 23.76 9.69 6.48
N LYS A 686 23.98 10.81 5.78
CA LYS A 686 24.32 12.12 6.36
C LYS A 686 23.19 13.14 6.33
N LEU A 687 21.96 12.71 5.97
CA LEU A 687 20.80 13.62 5.92
C LEU A 687 20.53 14.32 7.25
N LYS A 688 20.79 13.69 8.40
CA LYS A 688 20.61 14.34 9.70
C LYS A 688 21.49 15.60 9.83
N GLY A 689 22.78 15.49 9.53
CA GLY A 689 23.72 16.61 9.58
C GLY A 689 23.36 17.68 8.55
N LEU A 690 23.06 17.27 7.32
CA LEU A 690 22.66 18.17 6.22
C LEU A 690 21.40 18.98 6.54
N ILE A 691 20.33 18.31 7.00
CA ILE A 691 19.07 18.96 7.37
C ILE A 691 19.31 19.94 8.52
N ARG A 692 19.99 19.49 9.59
CA ARG A 692 20.22 20.34 10.76
C ARG A 692 21.07 21.56 10.44
N ALA A 693 22.15 21.39 9.68
CA ALA A 693 23.01 22.48 9.26
C ALA A 693 22.26 23.51 8.43
N THR A 694 21.46 23.03 7.47
CA THR A 694 20.64 23.89 6.61
C THR A 694 19.61 24.66 7.44
N THR A 695 18.91 24.01 8.38
CA THR A 695 17.94 24.68 9.25
C THR A 695 18.58 25.76 10.12
N VAL A 696 19.74 25.48 10.73
CA VAL A 696 20.46 26.46 11.55
C VAL A 696 20.94 27.63 10.69
N ALA A 697 21.49 27.37 9.51
CA ALA A 697 21.89 28.42 8.57
C ALA A 697 20.69 29.29 8.16
N LEU A 698 19.53 28.69 7.89
CA LEU A 698 18.30 29.44 7.58
C LEU A 698 17.82 30.30 8.77
N ALA A 699 17.89 29.78 9.99
CA ALA A 699 17.55 30.56 11.18
C ALA A 699 18.50 31.78 11.34
N VAL A 700 19.81 31.56 11.18
CA VAL A 700 20.80 32.65 11.17
C VAL A 700 20.52 33.66 10.04
N ALA A 701 20.15 33.18 8.85
CA ALA A 701 19.80 34.03 7.72
C ALA A 701 18.57 34.91 8.01
N SER A 702 17.54 34.36 8.67
CA SER A 702 16.36 35.10 9.10
C SER A 702 16.68 36.20 10.11
N GLY A 703 17.60 35.95 11.05
CA GLY A 703 17.99 36.94 12.05
C GLY A 703 18.93 38.02 11.52
N TRP A 704 19.90 37.66 10.67
CA TRP A 704 20.86 38.63 10.13
C TRP A 704 20.36 39.42 8.93
N ARG A 705 19.39 38.87 8.18
CA ARG A 705 18.80 39.41 6.94
C ARG A 705 19.88 39.71 5.88
N ALA A 706 19.90 38.96 4.78
CA ALA A 706 20.89 38.98 3.68
C ALA A 706 22.08 37.99 3.81
N MET A 707 21.84 36.78 4.30
CA MET A 707 22.77 35.65 4.14
C MET A 707 22.32 34.74 2.99
N THR A 708 23.25 34.35 2.11
CA THR A 708 22.98 33.52 0.92
C THR A 708 24.06 32.45 0.72
N PRO A 709 23.81 31.37 -0.05
CA PRO A 709 24.83 30.39 -0.39
C PRO A 709 25.95 31.03 -1.22
N HIS A 710 27.20 30.58 -1.01
CA HIS A 710 28.39 31.15 -1.65
C HIS A 710 29.13 30.10 -2.50
N GLY A 711 29.35 30.45 -3.77
CA GLY A 711 29.92 29.55 -4.78
C GLY A 711 31.45 29.57 -4.88
N THR A 712 32.12 30.52 -4.22
CA THR A 712 33.57 30.74 -4.33
C THR A 712 34.28 30.56 -2.99
N ARG A 713 35.60 30.42 -3.01
CA ARG A 713 36.40 30.35 -1.78
C ARG A 713 36.60 31.73 -1.16
N PRO A 714 36.67 31.83 0.18
CA PRO A 714 36.45 30.75 1.16
C PRO A 714 34.96 30.58 1.56
N GLY A 715 34.57 29.35 1.90
CA GLY A 715 33.28 29.05 2.55
C GLY A 715 32.08 28.77 1.63
N ASN A 716 30.93 28.48 2.24
CA ASN A 716 29.67 28.13 1.56
C ASN A 716 28.52 29.11 1.82
N LEU A 717 28.77 30.18 2.58
CA LEU A 717 27.81 31.24 2.86
C LEU A 717 28.44 32.61 2.61
N SER A 718 27.61 33.60 2.29
CA SER A 718 28.02 34.99 2.19
C SER A 718 26.95 35.91 2.75
N ARG A 719 27.37 37.05 3.29
CA ARG A 719 26.49 38.07 3.86
C ARG A 719 26.99 39.46 3.50
N ALA A 720 26.09 40.36 3.12
CA ALA A 720 26.40 41.78 3.02
C ALA A 720 26.42 42.43 4.41
N PHE A 721 27.51 43.13 4.76
CA PHE A 721 27.67 43.82 6.03
C PHE A 721 28.57 45.06 5.85
N ALA A 722 28.08 46.24 6.23
CA ALA A 722 28.82 47.52 6.17
C ALA A 722 29.54 47.76 4.82
N ASP A 723 28.80 47.63 3.71
CA ASP A 723 29.27 47.77 2.33
C ASP A 723 30.35 46.76 1.88
N GLN A 724 30.60 45.70 2.66
CA GLN A 724 31.49 44.59 2.34
C GLN A 724 30.74 43.25 2.29
N ILE A 725 31.30 42.29 1.56
CA ILE A 725 30.80 40.91 1.55
C ILE A 725 31.64 40.10 2.52
N HIS A 726 31.00 39.61 3.58
CA HIS A 726 31.59 38.69 4.54
C HIS A 726 31.31 37.25 4.09
N THR A 727 32.34 36.41 4.10
CA THR A 727 32.23 34.99 3.80
C THR A 727 31.97 34.18 5.07
N GLY A 728 31.30 33.04 4.93
CA GLY A 728 30.90 32.19 6.03
C GLY A 728 31.03 30.71 5.72
N HIS A 729 31.21 29.91 6.77
CA HIS A 729 31.28 28.45 6.68
C HIS A 729 30.26 27.80 7.62
N ALA A 730 29.21 27.19 7.08
CA ALA A 730 28.35 26.29 7.84
C ALA A 730 28.89 24.87 7.76
N CYS A 731 29.30 24.29 8.89
CA CYS A 731 29.97 23.00 8.96
C CYS A 731 29.38 22.09 10.05
N ALA A 732 28.82 20.98 9.61
CA ALA A 732 28.30 19.87 10.40
C ALA A 732 29.10 18.58 10.20
N ALA A 733 30.36 18.67 9.79
CA ALA A 733 31.23 17.50 9.70
C ALA A 733 31.36 16.84 11.08
N ASP A 734 31.46 15.50 11.10
CA ASP A 734 31.62 14.77 12.36
C ASP A 734 33.07 14.93 12.88
N MET A 735 34.02 14.95 11.95
CA MET A 735 35.45 15.03 12.22
C MET A 735 36.16 16.05 11.33
N ILE A 736 37.31 16.52 11.81
CA ILE A 736 38.29 17.30 11.04
C ILE A 736 39.62 16.59 11.18
N ASN A 737 40.15 16.04 10.08
CA ASN A 737 41.44 15.35 10.04
C ASN A 737 41.56 14.22 11.09
N GLY A 738 40.50 13.43 11.27
CA GLY A 738 40.45 12.28 12.18
C GLY A 738 40.16 12.63 13.64
N GLU A 739 39.99 13.90 13.98
CA GLU A 739 39.60 14.34 15.32
C GLU A 739 38.15 14.84 15.34
N SER A 740 37.44 14.61 16.45
CA SER A 740 36.03 15.07 16.60
C SER A 740 35.90 16.58 16.41
N MET A 741 34.87 17.00 15.65
CA MET A 741 34.54 18.41 15.40
C MET A 741 34.50 19.26 16.68
N ALA A 742 33.96 18.73 17.78
CA ALA A 742 33.86 19.47 19.04
C ALA A 742 35.23 19.82 19.66
N LEU A 743 36.27 19.01 19.39
CA LEU A 743 37.62 19.19 19.91
C LEU A 743 38.48 20.05 18.97
N SER A 744 38.28 19.92 17.66
CA SER A 744 39.17 20.51 16.66
C SER A 744 38.66 21.84 16.12
N ALA A 745 37.35 22.13 16.18
CA ALA A 745 36.78 23.37 15.66
C ALA A 745 37.42 24.65 16.23
N ALA A 746 37.90 24.60 17.48
CA ALA A 746 38.56 25.73 18.13
C ALA A 746 40.02 25.95 17.72
N LYS A 747 40.68 24.89 17.22
CA LYS A 747 42.07 24.92 16.75
C LYS A 747 42.16 25.03 15.22
N PHE A 748 41.06 24.78 14.52
CA PHE A 748 41.02 24.79 13.07
C PHE A 748 41.13 26.22 12.53
N MET A 749 41.99 26.40 11.52
CA MET A 749 42.20 27.69 10.86
C MET A 749 41.08 27.99 9.86
N TRP A 750 39.94 28.48 10.36
CA TRP A 750 38.84 28.94 9.53
C TRP A 750 39.23 30.21 8.76
N ARG A 751 39.05 30.20 7.43
CA ARG A 751 39.40 31.31 6.54
C ARG A 751 38.24 32.28 6.26
N THR A 752 37.07 32.04 6.84
CA THR A 752 35.83 32.81 6.63
C THR A 752 35.56 33.76 7.80
N ASN A 753 34.91 34.89 7.52
CA ASN A 753 34.58 35.90 8.55
C ASN A 753 33.65 35.37 9.67
N PHE A 754 32.78 34.40 9.35
CA PHE A 754 31.95 33.73 10.34
C PHE A 754 31.87 32.22 10.10
N VAL A 755 31.56 31.47 11.16
CA VAL A 755 31.44 30.01 11.15
C VAL A 755 30.17 29.61 11.88
N VAL A 756 29.36 28.74 11.28
CA VAL A 756 28.14 28.18 11.87
C VAL A 756 28.38 26.70 12.14
N LEU A 757 28.40 26.33 13.42
CA LEU A 757 28.67 24.98 13.92
C LEU A 757 27.38 24.36 14.50
N PRO A 758 26.47 23.87 13.65
CA PRO A 758 25.15 23.36 14.02
C PRO A 758 25.17 22.15 14.98
N MET A 759 26.28 21.41 15.04
CA MET A 759 26.43 20.19 15.84
C MET A 759 27.08 20.43 17.21
N VAL A 760 27.58 21.64 17.46
CA VAL A 760 28.26 22.00 18.72
C VAL A 760 27.25 22.66 19.68
N HIS A 761 27.12 22.09 20.87
CA HIS A 761 26.08 22.45 21.85
C HIS A 761 26.58 23.24 23.06
N LYS A 762 27.88 23.15 23.37
CA LYS A 762 28.49 23.92 24.46
C LYS A 762 29.24 25.10 23.85
N PRO A 763 29.27 26.28 24.50
CA PRO A 763 30.32 27.23 24.23
C PRO A 763 31.62 26.53 24.64
N THR A 764 32.34 25.94 23.69
CA THR A 764 33.72 25.55 23.93
C THR A 764 34.41 26.80 24.46
N GLU A 765 35.22 26.70 25.51
CA GLU A 765 36.08 27.80 25.95
C GLU A 765 37.13 28.05 24.85
N PHE A 766 36.69 28.61 23.72
CA PHE A 766 37.49 29.23 22.68
C PHE A 766 38.39 30.34 23.26
N SER A 767 38.15 30.75 24.52
CA SER A 767 38.89 31.76 25.26
C SER A 767 40.20 31.27 25.88
N ALA A 768 40.38 29.98 26.18
CA ALA A 768 41.56 29.54 26.95
C ALA A 768 42.78 29.19 26.07
N LEU A 769 42.55 28.80 24.81
CA LEU A 769 43.60 28.27 23.92
C LEU A 769 44.20 29.31 22.96
N SER A 770 43.48 30.39 22.63
CA SER A 770 44.07 31.51 21.87
C SER A 770 45.17 32.22 22.69
N ASP A 771 45.02 32.24 24.02
CA ASP A 771 46.03 32.83 24.93
C ASP A 771 47.26 31.92 25.10
N THR A 772 47.16 30.60 24.85
CA THR A 772 48.30 29.68 24.97
C THR A 772 49.14 29.57 23.70
N SER A 773 48.59 29.88 22.53
CA SER A 773 49.33 29.85 21.25
C SER A 773 50.36 30.98 21.11
N LEU A 774 50.28 32.02 21.95
CA LEU A 774 51.29 33.08 22.03
C LEU A 774 52.55 32.65 22.79
N ALA A 775 52.50 31.57 23.57
CA ALA A 775 53.58 31.17 24.49
C ALA A 775 54.48 30.03 23.98
N LYS A 776 54.23 29.47 22.80
CA LYS A 776 55.10 28.46 22.18
C LYS A 776 55.23 28.69 20.68
N ILE A 777 56.24 29.46 20.30
CA ILE A 777 56.69 29.59 18.92
C ILE A 777 58.12 29.05 18.86
N GLU A 778 58.28 27.83 18.34
CA GLU A 778 59.53 27.40 17.71
C GLU A 778 59.30 27.45 16.19
N ASP A 779 60.13 28.27 15.54
CA ASP A 779 60.47 28.36 14.12
C ASP A 779 59.36 28.55 13.07
N GLY A 780 59.13 29.83 12.71
CA GLY A 780 58.42 30.23 11.50
C GLY A 780 57.79 31.62 11.58
N ILE A 781 58.59 32.66 11.82
CA ILE A 781 58.17 34.04 12.15
C ILE A 781 57.40 34.73 10.99
N PRO A 782 56.12 35.14 11.17
CA PRO A 782 55.56 36.31 10.50
C PRO A 782 56.04 37.58 11.20
N ARG A 783 56.30 38.65 10.45
CA ARG A 783 56.89 39.89 10.98
C ARG A 783 55.89 40.63 11.89
N LEU A 784 56.40 41.25 12.97
CA LEU A 784 55.68 42.06 13.97
C LEU A 784 54.91 43.29 13.44
N THR A 785 54.70 43.42 12.13
CA THR A 785 53.91 44.48 11.49
C THR A 785 52.58 43.98 10.93
N GLU A 786 52.29 42.68 11.02
CA GLU A 786 50.98 42.11 10.64
C GLU A 786 50.18 41.89 11.92
N VAL A 787 49.29 42.84 12.22
CA VAL A 787 48.19 42.62 13.16
C VAL A 787 47.35 41.48 12.57
N ASP A 788 47.26 40.34 13.26
CA ASP A 788 46.40 39.23 12.83
C ASP A 788 44.94 39.63 13.01
N ASP A 789 44.37 40.27 11.98
CA ASP A 789 43.06 40.90 11.93
C ASP A 789 41.87 39.90 11.95
N ARG A 790 42.07 38.60 12.17
CA ARG A 790 41.04 37.59 11.84
C ARG A 790 40.69 36.63 12.98
N LEU A 791 40.09 37.19 14.03
CA LEU A 791 39.16 36.40 14.82
C LEU A 791 37.91 36.16 13.96
N ASN A 792 37.30 34.96 14.00
CA ASN A 792 36.03 34.68 13.31
C ASN A 792 34.83 34.78 14.26
N VAL A 793 33.66 35.17 13.76
CA VAL A 793 32.40 35.05 14.52
C VAL A 793 31.94 33.59 14.50
N VAL A 794 32.02 32.89 15.64
CA VAL A 794 31.60 31.49 15.74
C VAL A 794 30.21 31.40 16.37
N LEU A 795 29.28 30.78 15.64
CA LEU A 795 27.90 30.53 16.05
C LEU A 795 27.66 29.04 16.32
N THR A 796 27.14 28.71 17.49
CA THR A 796 26.86 27.33 17.94
C THR A 796 25.40 27.17 18.37
N VAL A 797 24.87 25.95 18.41
CA VAL A 797 23.48 25.66 18.84
C VAL A 797 23.46 25.36 20.34
N ASN A 798 23.75 26.38 21.15
CA ASN A 798 23.69 26.34 22.60
C ASN A 798 22.28 26.69 23.12
N ASP A 799 22.07 26.63 24.44
CA ASP A 799 20.76 26.92 25.06
C ASP A 799 20.27 28.34 24.76
N ALA A 800 21.18 29.30 24.63
CA ALA A 800 20.85 30.69 24.27
C ALA A 800 20.27 30.77 22.85
N PHE A 801 20.91 30.09 21.89
CA PHE A 801 20.41 30.00 20.52
C PHE A 801 19.05 29.30 20.46
N VAL A 802 18.91 28.15 21.13
CA VAL A 802 17.65 27.38 21.19
C VAL A 802 16.53 28.21 21.82
N GLY A 803 16.82 28.94 22.89
CA GLY A 803 15.88 29.87 23.52
C GLY A 803 15.47 31.00 22.58
N ALA A 804 16.43 31.60 21.86
CA ALA A 804 16.18 32.72 20.96
C ALA A 804 15.32 32.32 19.74
N VAL A 805 15.62 31.18 19.10
CA VAL A 805 14.79 30.68 17.97
C VAL A 805 13.38 30.27 18.42
N GLY A 806 13.23 29.81 19.67
CA GLY A 806 11.93 29.50 20.27
C GLY A 806 11.11 30.76 20.62
N ALA A 807 11.78 31.86 20.96
CA ALA A 807 11.15 33.13 21.32
C ALA A 807 10.76 33.98 20.10
N GLY A 808 11.45 33.85 18.97
CA GLY A 808 11.11 34.50 17.70
C GLY A 808 12.22 35.37 17.10
N ALA A 809 11.90 36.03 15.98
CA ALA A 809 12.89 36.72 15.14
C ALA A 809 13.67 37.84 15.86
N ASP A 810 13.01 38.62 16.71
CA ASP A 810 13.65 39.73 17.43
C ASP A 810 14.67 39.24 18.46
N ALA A 811 14.32 38.19 19.22
CA ALA A 811 15.22 37.57 20.18
C ALA A 811 16.45 36.96 19.50
N LEU A 812 16.24 36.29 18.36
CA LEU A 812 17.34 35.76 17.54
C LEU A 812 18.24 36.87 16.99
N THR A 813 17.65 37.94 16.48
CA THR A 813 18.40 39.10 15.95
C THR A 813 19.26 39.73 17.04
N ALA A 814 18.71 39.94 18.23
CA ALA A 814 19.43 40.48 19.38
C ALA A 814 20.61 39.59 19.79
N LEU A 815 20.41 38.26 19.88
CA LEU A 815 21.47 37.30 20.18
C LEU A 815 22.60 37.37 19.15
N LEU A 816 22.25 37.39 17.86
CA LEU A 816 23.23 37.44 16.78
C LEU A 816 23.99 38.77 16.74
N MET A 817 23.35 39.90 17.02
CA MET A 817 24.00 41.20 17.16
C MET A 817 24.97 41.21 18.34
N GLN A 818 24.55 40.68 19.50
CA GLN A 818 25.39 40.59 20.68
C GLN A 818 26.65 39.73 20.44
N ALA A 819 26.52 38.61 19.73
CA ALA A 819 27.65 37.78 19.33
C ALA A 819 28.64 38.56 18.44
N GLN A 820 28.12 39.42 17.57
CA GLN A 820 28.92 40.26 16.67
C GLN A 820 29.61 41.41 17.43
N GLU A 821 28.92 42.09 18.34
CA GLU A 821 29.48 43.15 19.18
C GLU A 821 30.57 42.64 20.13
N PHE A 822 30.32 41.50 20.79
CA PHE A 822 31.29 40.84 21.65
C PHE A 822 32.58 40.49 20.88
N HIS A 823 32.41 40.04 19.64
CA HIS A 823 33.50 39.74 18.74
C HIS A 823 34.33 40.98 18.37
N PHE A 824 33.69 42.05 17.91
CA PHE A 824 34.38 43.31 17.57
C PHE A 824 35.05 43.96 18.79
N SER A 825 34.44 43.87 19.98
CA SER A 825 35.06 44.33 21.22
C SER A 825 36.34 43.56 21.55
N ARG A 826 36.37 42.23 21.34
CA ARG A 826 37.57 41.41 21.50
C ARG A 826 38.65 41.77 20.49
N MET A 827 38.27 41.97 19.23
CA MET A 827 39.19 42.37 18.16
C MET A 827 39.84 43.72 18.48
N ASN A 828 39.04 44.72 18.88
CA ASN A 828 39.56 46.03 19.29
C ASN A 828 40.51 45.92 20.50
N LYS A 829 40.19 45.11 21.51
CA LYS A 829 41.09 44.86 22.66
C LYS A 829 42.38 44.13 22.28
N ALA A 830 42.33 43.23 21.29
CA ALA A 830 43.52 42.55 20.78
C ALA A 830 44.41 43.52 19.99
N ILE A 831 43.81 44.39 19.17
CA ILE A 831 44.50 45.48 18.47
C ILE A 831 45.13 46.46 19.46
N GLU A 832 44.40 46.90 20.49
CA GLU A 832 44.92 47.78 21.55
C GLU A 832 46.10 47.15 22.30
N ARG A 833 46.06 45.84 22.60
CA ARG A 833 47.18 45.12 23.21
C ARG A 833 48.39 44.99 22.28
N ALA A 834 48.18 44.82 20.98
CA ALA A 834 49.24 44.75 19.97
C ALA A 834 49.89 46.11 19.67
N VAL A 835 49.19 47.22 19.92
CA VAL A 835 49.72 48.59 19.77
C VAL A 835 50.52 49.05 21.00
N ILE A 836 50.33 48.40 22.16
CA ILE A 836 51.02 48.71 23.43
C ILE A 836 52.25 47.80 23.68
N ALA A 837 52.35 46.67 22.98
CA ALA A 837 53.50 45.77 22.95
C ALA A 837 54.48 46.16 21.84
#